data_AF-A0A3S3U9E1-F1
#
_entry.id   AF-A0A3S3U9E1-F1
#
_cell.length_a   1.000
_cell.length_b   1.000
_cell.length_c   1.000
_cell.angle_alpha   90.00
_cell.angle_beta   90.00
_cell.angle_gamma   90.00
#
_symmetry.space_group_name_H-M   'P 1'
#
loop_
_entity.id
_entity.type
_entity.pdbx_description
1 polymer ?
#
loop_
_entity_poly.entity_id
_entity_poly.type
_entity_poly.pdbx_seq_one_letter_code
_entity_poly.pdbx_strand_id
1 'polypeptide(L)'
;MRGDGLLIEGAELAVAETNASGGVLQKKIKLIINQNESKTSEILKHTSSLMAGENIKEYSREVARYFIRHSSPVTAVIGHRYSFMALSVAGLYQQNRMLFIAPTATNDLLTSMDFDYVFRMLPKNSVLGGQLALYSAARGIKRVAIFNERSEYALELSAALKQSLAGQGIGTVVEYSFFSGMSGREFTSYAVEFKRHHKKEPVDAVFLLVSGDMARSIIREFYKRGVGNTFFITGEGVDEHSFWQAMQGLQEEIKEPIHVGVPTLFQAESDHTRFFREKFIQTYKQPPDSLAALGYDSVNILLAAVEQAGAASPDKVLDELRYLRTCQGLTQAIAFEDNGDIMYKPYMIKWMTPTGFEYRDLKNHIVTPDAPDALDAQLSELPRCVNIDRDKDGIVDKRDVCPDNRKDELVQGVFLEGEQVGCPLDTDGDDVPDYLDKCRNNTSEELAEGVNAEGCPVDRDLDQVLDYRDKCLQNTPEQLSKGVTAQGCPLDTDKDGVADYTDACPNNAPDEVKEGVNLIGCPVDQDKDGVPDYWDTCSDNTAEELRFGVRRNGCPQDSDNDQYPDYQDLCRLDSAADLAQGTDERGCPNDSDQDGVYNVYDACPDTAQGMRVNEQGCTLITLFSDNNFASASPTLSAKGKQKLRTFSRTLAQDTIERITIIAHTDGQGTTAFNLRLSQERADSVAQFLQQEGIPKSVIDAQGVGESQPVADDTTEEGRRKNRRVELSVRLKAKEHP
;
A
#
# COMPACT_ATOMS: atom_id res chain seq x y z
N MET A 1 10.56 -48.52 -27.27
CA MET A 1 10.97 -47.26 -27.93
C MET A 1 10.28 -47.21 -29.28
N ARG A 2 9.42 -46.22 -29.52
CA ARG A 2 8.73 -46.01 -30.81
C ARG A 2 9.69 -45.18 -31.68
N GLY A 3 10.30 -45.78 -32.70
CA GLY A 3 11.12 -45.06 -33.69
C GLY A 3 12.50 -44.61 -33.22
N ASP A 4 13.39 -44.38 -34.18
CA ASP A 4 14.81 -44.06 -33.98
C ASP A 4 15.03 -42.58 -33.54
N GLY A 5 14.21 -41.96 -32.69
CA GLY A 5 14.34 -40.54 -32.31
C GLY A 5 13.03 -39.92 -31.85
N LEU A 6 13.04 -38.65 -31.40
CA LEU A 6 11.90 -38.02 -30.69
C LEU A 6 11.02 -37.08 -31.52
N LEU A 7 11.09 -37.17 -32.86
CA LEU A 7 10.32 -36.32 -33.79
C LEU A 7 8.80 -36.39 -33.56
N ILE A 8 8.27 -37.61 -33.37
CA ILE A 8 6.84 -37.84 -33.20
C ILE A 8 6.36 -37.27 -31.86
N GLU A 9 7.13 -37.49 -30.79
CA GLU A 9 6.84 -36.97 -29.46
C GLU A 9 6.82 -35.44 -29.45
N GLY A 10 7.73 -34.79 -30.21
CA GLY A 10 7.69 -33.35 -30.42
C GLY A 10 6.40 -32.87 -31.08
N ALA A 11 5.98 -33.54 -32.16
CA ALA A 11 4.75 -33.22 -32.88
C ALA A 11 3.49 -33.49 -32.05
N GLU A 12 3.45 -34.60 -31.30
CA GLU A 12 2.35 -34.95 -30.39
C GLU A 12 2.19 -33.90 -29.30
N LEU A 13 3.30 -33.40 -28.73
CA LEU A 13 3.26 -32.36 -27.71
C LEU A 13 2.67 -31.06 -28.28
N ALA A 14 3.13 -30.58 -29.42
CA ALA A 14 2.58 -29.37 -30.07
C ALA A 14 1.06 -29.47 -30.28
N VAL A 15 0.57 -30.62 -30.74
CA VAL A 15 -0.87 -30.87 -30.93
C VAL A 15 -1.62 -30.89 -29.61
N ALA A 16 -1.06 -31.53 -28.57
CA ALA A 16 -1.69 -31.60 -27.26
C ALA A 16 -1.86 -30.21 -26.63
N GLU A 17 -0.84 -29.36 -26.73
CA GLU A 17 -0.86 -27.99 -26.20
C GLU A 17 -1.85 -27.10 -26.94
N THR A 18 -1.84 -27.18 -28.27
CA THR A 18 -2.80 -26.44 -29.10
C THR A 18 -4.23 -26.82 -28.75
N ASN A 19 -4.50 -28.12 -28.57
CA ASN A 19 -5.84 -28.61 -28.22
C ASN A 19 -6.26 -28.23 -26.80
N ALA A 20 -5.34 -28.18 -25.85
CA ALA A 20 -5.61 -27.69 -24.50
C ALA A 20 -6.01 -26.20 -24.52
N SER A 21 -5.43 -25.43 -25.45
CA SER A 21 -5.69 -24.00 -25.64
C SER A 21 -6.93 -23.69 -26.50
N GLY A 22 -7.81 -24.67 -26.73
CA GLY A 22 -9.04 -24.51 -27.53
C GLY A 22 -8.94 -24.86 -29.01
N GLY A 23 -7.77 -25.32 -29.48
CA GLY A 23 -7.54 -25.71 -30.87
C GLY A 23 -7.26 -24.51 -31.79
N VAL A 24 -7.36 -24.73 -33.11
CA VAL A 24 -7.20 -23.68 -34.13
C VAL A 24 -8.50 -23.53 -34.90
N LEU A 25 -8.97 -22.28 -35.10
CA LEU A 25 -10.28 -22.00 -35.68
C LEU A 25 -11.43 -22.71 -34.94
N GLN A 26 -11.34 -22.76 -33.60
CA GLN A 26 -12.27 -23.45 -32.69
C GLN A 26 -12.42 -24.96 -32.98
N LYS A 27 -11.41 -25.57 -33.61
CA LYS A 27 -11.39 -27.00 -33.94
C LYS A 27 -10.16 -27.67 -33.35
N LYS A 28 -10.38 -28.87 -32.81
CA LYS A 28 -9.29 -29.71 -32.33
C LYS A 28 -8.46 -30.24 -33.49
N ILE A 29 -7.15 -30.22 -33.31
CA ILE A 29 -6.16 -30.78 -34.20
C ILE A 29 -6.06 -32.29 -33.94
N LYS A 30 -6.06 -33.08 -35.02
CA LYS A 30 -5.91 -34.53 -34.95
C LYS A 30 -4.65 -34.95 -35.70
N LEU A 31 -3.68 -35.48 -34.96
CA LEU A 31 -2.48 -36.09 -35.55
C LEU A 31 -2.79 -37.51 -36.02
N ILE A 32 -2.44 -37.84 -37.26
CA ILE A 32 -2.59 -39.19 -37.84
C ILE A 32 -1.18 -39.75 -38.06
N ILE A 33 -0.82 -40.79 -37.29
CA ILE A 33 0.52 -41.39 -37.36
C ILE A 33 0.45 -42.69 -38.15
N ASN A 34 1.19 -42.77 -39.26
CA ASN A 34 1.34 -44.01 -40.03
C ASN A 34 2.57 -44.80 -39.55
N GLN A 35 2.32 -45.91 -38.85
CA GLN A 35 3.37 -46.74 -38.26
C GLN A 35 4.13 -47.62 -39.29
N ASN A 36 3.68 -47.68 -40.54
CA ASN A 36 4.39 -48.48 -41.55
C ASN A 36 5.77 -47.90 -41.87
N GLU A 37 5.96 -46.59 -41.72
CA GLU A 37 7.25 -45.96 -41.93
C GLU A 37 8.28 -46.35 -40.87
N SER A 38 7.84 -46.63 -39.64
CA SER A 38 8.70 -47.15 -38.56
C SER A 38 9.33 -48.50 -38.90
N LYS A 39 8.70 -49.32 -39.76
CA LYS A 39 9.26 -50.61 -40.22
C LYS A 39 10.46 -50.43 -41.14
N THR A 40 10.51 -49.31 -41.88
CA THR A 40 11.65 -48.96 -42.73
C THR A 40 12.90 -48.72 -41.91
N SER A 41 12.75 -48.06 -40.77
CA SER A 41 13.85 -47.82 -39.83
C SER A 41 14.50 -49.12 -39.36
N GLU A 42 13.70 -50.15 -39.08
CA GLU A 42 14.21 -51.47 -38.70
C GLU A 42 15.01 -52.16 -39.82
N ILE A 43 14.57 -52.03 -41.08
CA ILE A 43 15.31 -52.55 -42.23
C ILE A 43 16.66 -51.83 -42.36
N LEU A 44 16.67 -50.50 -42.22
CA LEU A 44 17.88 -49.68 -42.36
C LEU A 44 18.93 -49.90 -41.25
N LYS A 45 18.56 -50.51 -40.12
CA LYS A 45 19.56 -50.93 -39.11
C LYS A 45 20.51 -52.01 -39.61
N HIS A 46 20.10 -52.77 -40.62
CA HIS A 46 20.84 -53.94 -41.10
C HIS A 46 21.28 -53.85 -42.57
N THR A 47 20.94 -52.76 -43.27
CA THR A 47 21.34 -52.53 -44.66
C THR A 47 21.39 -51.04 -45.00
N SER A 48 22.11 -50.67 -46.06
CA SER A 48 22.16 -49.27 -46.54
C SER A 48 20.94 -48.90 -47.36
N SER A 49 20.60 -47.61 -47.44
CA SER A 49 19.55 -47.13 -48.34
C SER A 49 19.83 -47.45 -49.81
N LEU A 50 21.11 -47.44 -50.22
CA LEU A 50 21.53 -47.86 -51.56
C LEU A 50 21.25 -49.34 -51.83
N MET A 51 21.48 -50.21 -50.84
CA MET A 51 21.30 -51.66 -50.97
C MET A 51 19.85 -52.09 -50.81
N ALA A 52 19.08 -51.40 -49.97
CA ALA A 52 17.67 -51.68 -49.77
C ALA A 52 16.82 -51.24 -50.97
N GLY A 53 17.32 -50.31 -51.77
CA GLY A 53 16.85 -50.02 -53.13
C GLY A 53 15.42 -49.48 -53.22
N GLU A 54 14.75 -49.77 -54.35
CA GLU A 54 13.37 -49.32 -54.64
C GLU A 54 12.32 -49.84 -53.66
N ASN A 55 12.57 -50.97 -52.99
CA ASN A 55 11.60 -51.56 -52.06
C ASN A 55 11.30 -50.63 -50.88
N ILE A 56 12.30 -49.89 -50.37
CA ILE A 56 12.07 -48.91 -49.30
C ILE A 56 11.36 -47.65 -49.82
N LYS A 57 11.71 -47.20 -51.04
CA LYS A 57 11.03 -46.08 -51.68
C LYS A 57 9.54 -46.39 -51.88
N GLU A 58 9.19 -47.64 -52.19
CA GLU A 58 7.80 -48.06 -52.33
C GLU A 58 7.01 -48.01 -51.01
N TYR A 59 7.61 -48.38 -49.87
CA TYR A 59 6.96 -48.20 -48.56
C TYR A 59 6.60 -46.74 -48.31
N SER A 60 7.48 -45.81 -48.68
CA SER A 60 7.25 -44.37 -48.53
C SER A 60 6.08 -43.92 -49.43
N ARG A 61 6.03 -44.39 -50.68
CA ARG A 61 4.94 -44.10 -51.61
C ARG A 61 3.60 -44.67 -51.13
N GLU A 62 3.58 -45.85 -50.52
CA GLU A 62 2.37 -46.41 -49.89
C GLU A 62 1.89 -45.58 -48.71
N VAL A 63 2.80 -45.09 -47.86
CA VAL A 63 2.48 -44.15 -46.77
C VAL A 63 1.91 -42.84 -47.34
N ALA A 64 2.49 -42.30 -48.42
CA ALA A 64 1.97 -41.11 -49.07
C ALA A 64 0.56 -41.34 -49.64
N ARG A 65 0.33 -42.46 -50.33
CA ARG A 65 -1.00 -42.85 -50.84
C ARG A 65 -2.02 -43.01 -49.72
N TYR A 66 -1.62 -43.50 -48.55
CA TYR A 66 -2.48 -43.61 -47.38
C TYR A 66 -3.00 -42.23 -46.93
N PHE A 67 -2.14 -41.21 -46.87
CA PHE A 67 -2.55 -39.86 -46.49
C PHE A 67 -3.37 -39.19 -47.60
N ILE A 68 -2.96 -39.33 -48.86
CA ILE A 68 -3.69 -38.78 -50.03
C ILE A 68 -5.12 -39.33 -50.11
N ARG A 69 -5.31 -40.63 -49.81
CA ARG A 69 -6.61 -41.31 -49.89
C ARG A 69 -7.32 -41.39 -48.55
N HIS A 70 -6.87 -40.64 -47.54
CA HIS A 70 -7.45 -40.72 -46.21
C HIS A 70 -8.92 -40.27 -46.24
N SER A 71 -9.77 -40.95 -45.47
CA SER A 71 -11.23 -40.68 -45.48
C SER A 71 -11.59 -39.33 -44.88
N SER A 72 -10.74 -38.79 -44.00
CA SER A 72 -10.79 -37.40 -43.54
C SER A 72 -9.78 -36.57 -44.33
N PRO A 73 -10.14 -35.36 -44.81
CA PRO A 73 -9.20 -34.48 -45.49
C PRO A 73 -7.97 -34.20 -44.62
N VAL A 74 -6.78 -34.50 -45.15
CA VAL A 74 -5.49 -34.24 -44.51
C VAL A 74 -4.97 -32.90 -45.03
N THR A 75 -4.77 -31.93 -44.14
CA THR A 75 -4.26 -30.60 -44.50
C THR A 75 -2.80 -30.63 -44.93
N ALA A 76 -1.96 -31.32 -44.17
CA ALA A 76 -0.54 -31.46 -44.48
C ALA A 76 0.02 -32.78 -43.94
N VAL A 77 1.13 -33.21 -44.52
CA VAL A 77 1.97 -34.31 -44.03
C VAL A 77 3.28 -33.73 -43.53
N ILE A 78 3.65 -34.09 -42.31
CA ILE A 78 4.96 -33.78 -41.73
C ILE A 78 5.76 -35.08 -41.73
N GLY A 79 6.93 -35.06 -42.37
CA GLY A 79 7.87 -36.14 -42.26
C GLY A 79 8.58 -36.51 -43.55
N HIS A 80 8.54 -37.81 -43.79
CA HIS A 80 9.64 -38.63 -44.29
C HIS A 80 11.01 -38.23 -43.76
N ARG A 81 11.45 -38.97 -42.73
CA ARG A 81 12.68 -38.70 -41.99
C ARG A 81 13.93 -38.67 -42.87
N TYR A 82 14.04 -39.62 -43.79
CA TYR A 82 15.24 -39.76 -44.60
C TYR A 82 15.07 -39.08 -45.95
N SER A 83 16.10 -38.38 -46.41
CA SER A 83 16.05 -37.60 -47.64
C SER A 83 15.59 -38.39 -48.87
N PHE A 84 16.01 -39.65 -49.00
CA PHE A 84 15.61 -40.52 -50.12
C PHE A 84 14.11 -40.88 -50.08
N MET A 85 13.52 -40.96 -48.89
CA MET A 85 12.08 -41.23 -48.71
C MET A 85 11.28 -39.98 -49.05
N ALA A 86 11.67 -38.83 -48.49
CA ALA A 86 11.05 -37.53 -48.76
C ALA A 86 11.06 -37.21 -50.26
N LEU A 87 12.22 -37.37 -50.91
CA LEU A 87 12.35 -37.14 -52.35
C LEU A 87 11.46 -38.08 -53.17
N SER A 88 11.33 -39.35 -52.76
CA SER A 88 10.54 -40.34 -53.51
C SER A 88 9.03 -40.09 -53.51
N VAL A 89 8.53 -39.26 -52.58
CA VAL A 89 7.10 -38.96 -52.44
C VAL A 89 6.74 -37.50 -52.70
N ALA A 90 7.72 -36.59 -52.73
CA ALA A 90 7.49 -35.16 -52.90
C ALA A 90 6.61 -34.86 -54.13
N GLY A 91 6.90 -35.51 -55.27
CA GLY A 91 6.09 -35.39 -56.47
C GLY A 91 4.65 -35.91 -56.32
N LEU A 92 4.41 -36.93 -55.48
CA LEU A 92 3.05 -37.44 -55.21
C LEU A 92 2.25 -36.41 -54.41
N TYR A 93 2.84 -35.79 -53.39
CA TYR A 93 2.18 -34.75 -52.61
C TYR A 93 1.91 -33.50 -53.45
N GLN A 94 2.89 -33.06 -54.25
CA GLN A 94 2.73 -31.97 -55.22
C GLN A 94 1.56 -32.22 -56.18
N GLN A 95 1.53 -33.40 -56.84
CA GLN A 95 0.48 -33.76 -57.80
C GLN A 95 -0.93 -33.81 -57.19
N ASN A 96 -1.03 -34.07 -55.89
CA ASN A 96 -2.29 -34.16 -55.16
C ASN A 96 -2.59 -32.91 -54.32
N ARG A 97 -1.84 -31.82 -54.51
CA ARG A 97 -2.03 -30.53 -53.79
C ARG A 97 -2.06 -30.72 -52.26
N MET A 98 -1.20 -31.60 -51.77
CA MET A 98 -1.08 -31.92 -50.34
C MET A 98 0.19 -31.26 -49.81
N LEU A 99 0.04 -30.41 -48.80
CA LEU A 99 1.19 -29.76 -48.16
C LEU A 99 2.10 -30.82 -47.53
N PHE A 100 3.40 -30.68 -47.79
CA PHE A 100 4.42 -31.59 -47.30
C PHE A 100 5.57 -30.80 -46.66
N ILE A 101 5.76 -30.96 -45.36
CA ILE A 101 6.91 -30.40 -44.63
C ILE A 101 7.86 -31.56 -44.30
N ALA A 102 9.08 -31.49 -44.81
CA ALA A 102 10.14 -32.45 -44.54
C ALA A 102 11.06 -31.95 -43.41
N PRO A 103 10.95 -32.48 -42.17
CA PRO A 103 11.64 -31.89 -41.02
C PRO A 103 13.16 -32.07 -41.06
N THR A 104 13.65 -33.14 -41.68
CA THR A 104 15.06 -33.56 -41.59
C THR A 104 15.70 -33.83 -42.96
N ALA A 105 14.95 -33.71 -44.05
CA ALA A 105 15.44 -34.06 -45.38
C ALA A 105 16.27 -32.93 -46.01
N THR A 106 17.55 -33.19 -46.20
CA THR A 106 18.53 -32.21 -46.70
C THR A 106 18.93 -32.40 -48.17
N ASN A 107 18.37 -33.40 -48.87
CA ASN A 107 18.72 -33.64 -50.28
C ASN A 107 18.41 -32.42 -51.16
N ASP A 108 19.33 -32.02 -52.04
CA ASP A 108 19.23 -30.77 -52.77
C ASP A 108 18.00 -30.75 -53.69
N LEU A 109 17.65 -31.90 -54.29
CA LEU A 109 16.56 -31.99 -55.27
C LEU A 109 15.16 -31.90 -54.68
N LEU A 110 14.98 -32.04 -53.36
CA LEU A 110 13.66 -32.13 -52.73
C LEU A 110 12.76 -30.92 -53.03
N THR A 111 13.33 -29.72 -53.08
CA THR A 111 12.65 -28.44 -53.35
C THR A 111 13.10 -27.80 -54.67
N SER A 112 14.03 -28.43 -55.40
CA SER A 112 14.62 -27.87 -56.63
C SER A 112 13.79 -28.14 -57.90
N MET A 113 12.57 -28.67 -57.77
CA MET A 113 11.69 -29.06 -58.88
C MET A 113 10.48 -28.12 -59.05
N ASP A 114 10.59 -26.86 -58.62
CA ASP A 114 9.49 -25.88 -58.59
C ASP A 114 8.21 -26.46 -57.95
N PHE A 115 8.39 -27.10 -56.78
CA PHE A 115 7.28 -27.69 -56.03
C PHE A 115 6.65 -26.68 -55.08
N ASP A 116 5.43 -26.26 -55.38
CA ASP A 116 4.69 -25.32 -54.54
C ASP A 116 4.38 -25.89 -53.15
N TYR A 117 3.98 -27.17 -53.05
CA TYR A 117 3.47 -27.77 -51.82
C TYR A 117 4.54 -28.42 -50.92
N VAL A 118 5.82 -28.33 -51.30
CA VAL A 118 6.91 -29.02 -50.63
C VAL A 118 7.81 -28.03 -49.91
N PHE A 119 8.07 -28.30 -48.63
CA PHE A 119 8.86 -27.48 -47.74
C PHE A 119 9.86 -28.34 -46.97
N ARG A 120 10.96 -27.76 -46.52
CA ARG A 120 11.94 -28.43 -45.64
C ARG A 120 12.28 -27.56 -44.44
N MET A 121 12.55 -28.17 -43.28
CA MET A 121 12.93 -27.43 -42.07
C MET A 121 14.45 -27.26 -41.89
N LEU A 122 15.25 -28.03 -42.63
CA LEU A 122 16.71 -27.96 -42.60
C LEU A 122 17.29 -27.47 -43.94
N PRO A 123 18.44 -26.78 -43.93
CA PRO A 123 19.14 -26.42 -45.15
C PRO A 123 19.53 -27.65 -45.98
N LYS A 124 19.67 -27.44 -47.30
CA LYS A 124 20.11 -28.48 -48.23
C LYS A 124 21.60 -28.82 -48.08
N ASN A 125 22.01 -30.00 -48.56
CA ASN A 125 23.37 -30.54 -48.45
C ASN A 125 24.42 -29.61 -49.06
N SER A 126 24.13 -28.92 -50.18
CA SER A 126 25.04 -27.89 -50.73
C SER A 126 25.32 -26.74 -49.76
N VAL A 127 24.31 -26.31 -49.00
CA VAL A 127 24.48 -25.27 -47.97
C VAL A 127 25.27 -25.83 -46.80
N LEU A 128 24.87 -26.98 -46.25
CA LEU A 128 25.54 -27.61 -45.10
C LEU A 128 27.03 -27.90 -45.37
N GLY A 129 27.34 -28.49 -46.53
CA GLY A 129 28.72 -28.74 -46.96
C GLY A 129 29.53 -27.46 -47.14
N GLY A 130 28.90 -26.40 -47.65
CA GLY A 130 29.48 -25.06 -47.72
C GLY A 130 29.85 -24.49 -46.36
N GLN A 131 28.96 -24.60 -45.38
CA GLN A 131 29.19 -24.10 -44.02
C GLN A 131 30.31 -24.86 -43.29
N LEU A 132 30.37 -26.18 -43.43
CA LEU A 132 31.48 -26.99 -42.92
C LEU A 132 32.83 -26.62 -43.54
N ALA A 133 32.84 -26.30 -44.84
CA ALA A 133 34.04 -25.83 -45.53
C ALA A 133 34.47 -24.42 -45.06
N LEU A 134 33.52 -23.50 -44.87
CA LEU A 134 33.78 -22.17 -44.32
C LEU A 134 34.34 -22.24 -42.89
N TYR A 135 33.74 -23.08 -42.04
CA TYR A 135 34.26 -23.35 -40.71
C TYR A 135 35.71 -23.86 -40.77
N SER A 136 35.97 -24.81 -41.67
CA SER A 136 37.32 -25.37 -41.85
C SER A 136 38.33 -24.30 -42.29
N ALA A 137 37.95 -23.44 -43.23
CA ALA A 137 38.78 -22.34 -43.71
C ALA A 137 39.09 -21.34 -42.59
N ALA A 138 38.08 -20.96 -41.80
CA ALA A 138 38.23 -20.06 -40.65
C ALA A 138 39.15 -20.64 -39.56
N ARG A 139 39.20 -21.97 -39.42
CA ARG A 139 40.09 -22.69 -38.51
C ARG A 139 41.50 -22.91 -39.08
N GLY A 140 41.77 -22.45 -40.31
CA GLY A 140 43.07 -22.59 -40.96
C GLY A 140 43.38 -24.02 -41.43
N ILE A 141 42.38 -24.90 -41.50
CA ILE A 141 42.52 -26.27 -42.00
C ILE A 141 42.89 -26.23 -43.49
N LYS A 142 43.86 -27.05 -43.91
CA LYS A 142 44.35 -27.12 -45.29
C LYS A 142 44.24 -28.50 -45.91
N ARG A 143 44.26 -29.55 -45.09
CA ARG A 143 44.22 -30.95 -45.54
C ARG A 143 43.24 -31.74 -44.69
N VAL A 144 42.36 -32.48 -45.32
CA VAL A 144 41.35 -33.28 -44.61
C VAL A 144 41.28 -34.71 -45.11
N ALA A 145 40.83 -35.60 -44.24
CA ALA A 145 40.31 -36.90 -44.65
C ALA A 145 38.78 -36.91 -44.49
N ILE A 146 38.10 -37.69 -45.34
CA ILE A 146 36.64 -37.85 -45.27
C ILE A 146 36.33 -39.33 -45.04
N PHE A 147 35.50 -39.61 -44.05
CA PHE A 147 34.92 -40.91 -43.78
C PHE A 147 33.44 -40.80 -44.07
N ASN A 148 32.95 -41.51 -45.09
CA ASN A 148 31.55 -41.46 -45.47
C ASN A 148 30.90 -42.84 -45.54
N GLU A 149 29.67 -42.87 -45.07
CA GLU A 149 28.79 -44.01 -45.26
C GLU A 149 28.31 -44.05 -46.73
N ARG A 150 28.13 -45.25 -47.28
CA ARG A 150 27.50 -45.44 -48.60
C ARG A 150 25.98 -45.32 -48.51
N SER A 151 25.52 -44.11 -48.21
CA SER A 151 24.11 -43.73 -48.26
C SER A 151 23.92 -42.55 -49.22
N GLU A 152 22.72 -42.42 -49.80
CA GLU A 152 22.40 -41.29 -50.70
C GLU A 152 22.71 -39.94 -50.03
N TYR A 153 22.34 -39.78 -48.75
CA TYR A 153 22.61 -38.58 -47.95
C TYR A 153 24.12 -38.30 -47.78
N ALA A 154 24.90 -39.28 -47.30
CA ALA A 154 26.30 -39.06 -46.96
C ALA A 154 27.17 -38.84 -48.22
N LEU A 155 26.83 -39.48 -49.33
CA LEU A 155 27.52 -39.29 -50.60
C LEU A 155 27.25 -37.90 -51.19
N GLU A 156 26.01 -37.42 -51.14
CA GLU A 156 25.64 -36.08 -51.60
C GLU A 156 26.29 -34.99 -50.75
N LEU A 157 26.22 -35.10 -49.41
CA LEU A 157 26.88 -34.17 -48.50
C LEU A 157 28.41 -34.21 -48.68
N SER A 158 29.02 -35.39 -48.88
CA SER A 158 30.45 -35.51 -49.19
C SER A 158 30.83 -34.79 -50.48
N ALA A 159 30.01 -34.92 -51.53
CA ALA A 159 30.25 -34.23 -52.79
C ALA A 159 30.18 -32.71 -52.64
N ALA A 160 29.12 -32.20 -52.00
CA ALA A 160 28.94 -30.77 -51.70
C ALA A 160 30.09 -30.20 -50.84
N LEU A 161 30.49 -30.94 -49.80
CA LEU A 161 31.61 -30.57 -48.93
C LEU A 161 32.92 -30.51 -49.72
N LYS A 162 33.26 -31.54 -50.51
CA LYS A 162 34.50 -31.56 -51.31
C LYS A 162 34.57 -30.41 -52.29
N GLN A 163 33.48 -30.11 -52.98
CA GLN A 163 33.40 -28.96 -53.88
C GLN A 163 33.67 -27.65 -53.13
N SER A 164 33.06 -27.48 -51.96
CA SER A 164 33.19 -26.28 -51.14
C SER A 164 34.60 -26.14 -50.53
N LEU A 165 35.18 -27.24 -50.03
CA LEU A 165 36.55 -27.30 -49.52
C LEU A 165 37.57 -26.92 -50.59
N ALA A 166 37.42 -27.45 -51.81
CA ALA A 166 38.28 -27.11 -52.94
C ALA A 166 38.20 -25.60 -53.27
N GLY A 167 37.00 -25.02 -53.22
CA GLY A 167 36.79 -23.57 -53.38
C GLY A 167 37.48 -22.72 -52.31
N GLN A 168 37.67 -23.26 -51.10
CA GLN A 168 38.42 -22.64 -50.00
C GLN A 168 39.94 -22.95 -50.04
N GLY A 169 40.41 -23.68 -51.05
CA GLY A 169 41.81 -24.10 -51.15
C GLY A 169 42.20 -25.19 -50.14
N ILE A 170 41.25 -25.98 -49.65
CA ILE A 170 41.44 -27.09 -48.71
C ILE A 170 41.44 -28.40 -49.49
N GLY A 171 42.53 -29.17 -49.38
CA GLY A 171 42.71 -30.43 -50.10
C GLY A 171 42.12 -31.63 -49.36
N THR A 172 41.36 -32.47 -50.06
CA THR A 172 40.96 -33.81 -49.58
C THR A 172 42.08 -34.80 -49.88
N VAL A 173 42.79 -35.25 -48.84
CA VAL A 173 43.96 -36.14 -48.96
C VAL A 173 43.55 -37.59 -49.17
N VAL A 174 42.51 -38.04 -48.45
CA VAL A 174 42.02 -39.41 -48.53
C VAL A 174 40.52 -39.46 -48.19
N GLU A 175 39.79 -40.33 -48.89
CA GLU A 175 38.39 -40.61 -48.63
C GLU A 175 38.21 -42.11 -48.36
N TYR A 176 37.57 -42.43 -47.24
CA TYR A 176 37.22 -43.79 -46.84
C TYR A 176 35.71 -43.95 -46.92
N SER A 177 35.26 -44.89 -47.76
CA SER A 177 33.85 -45.16 -47.96
C SER A 177 33.49 -46.60 -47.62
N PHE A 178 32.47 -46.77 -46.79
CA PHE A 178 32.08 -48.08 -46.24
C PHE A 178 30.56 -48.27 -46.19
N PHE A 179 30.12 -49.52 -46.11
CA PHE A 179 28.69 -49.86 -46.08
C PHE A 179 28.06 -49.48 -44.73
N SER A 180 26.78 -49.11 -44.78
CA SER A 180 25.95 -48.93 -43.60
C SER A 180 25.88 -50.21 -42.77
N GLY A 181 25.77 -50.08 -41.45
CA GLY A 181 25.62 -51.22 -40.53
C GLY A 181 26.89 -52.02 -40.24
N MET A 182 28.07 -51.56 -40.71
CA MET A 182 29.35 -52.17 -40.33
C MET A 182 29.57 -52.11 -38.81
N SER A 183 30.06 -53.21 -38.24
CA SER A 183 30.28 -53.36 -36.80
C SER A 183 31.53 -52.62 -36.33
N GLY A 184 31.56 -52.26 -35.04
CA GLY A 184 32.68 -51.55 -34.42
C GLY A 184 34.05 -52.22 -34.58
N ARG A 185 34.11 -53.55 -34.74
CA ARG A 185 35.36 -54.29 -34.95
C ARG A 185 35.95 -54.06 -36.33
N GLU A 186 35.11 -53.79 -37.32
CA GLU A 186 35.51 -53.60 -38.71
C GLU A 186 36.17 -52.23 -38.94
N PHE A 187 35.88 -51.23 -38.11
CA PHE A 187 36.58 -49.93 -38.15
C PHE A 187 38.04 -49.98 -37.68
N THR A 188 38.47 -51.11 -37.12
CA THR A 188 39.87 -51.35 -36.75
C THR A 188 40.83 -51.15 -37.93
N SER A 189 40.51 -51.73 -39.09
CA SER A 189 41.38 -51.67 -40.27
C SER A 189 41.49 -50.23 -40.77
N TYR A 190 40.38 -49.51 -40.83
CA TYR A 190 40.32 -48.11 -41.25
C TYR A 190 41.13 -47.20 -40.31
N ALA A 191 41.06 -47.39 -38.99
CA ALA A 191 41.88 -46.63 -38.05
C ALA A 191 43.39 -46.89 -38.24
N VAL A 192 43.77 -48.14 -38.51
CA VAL A 192 45.18 -48.50 -38.80
C VAL A 192 45.64 -47.91 -40.14
N GLU A 193 44.79 -47.95 -41.15
CA GLU A 193 45.07 -47.39 -42.48
C GLU A 193 45.20 -45.88 -42.42
N PHE A 194 44.25 -45.19 -41.77
CA PHE A 194 44.32 -43.76 -41.52
C PHE A 194 45.60 -43.38 -40.79
N LYS A 195 45.97 -44.10 -39.71
CA LYS A 195 47.23 -43.85 -38.98
C LYS A 195 48.46 -43.94 -39.89
N ARG A 196 48.47 -44.86 -40.86
CA ARG A 196 49.55 -44.97 -41.85
C ARG A 196 49.54 -43.81 -42.84
N HIS A 197 48.37 -43.40 -43.33
CA HIS A 197 48.23 -42.25 -44.22
C HIS A 197 48.64 -40.96 -43.52
N HIS A 198 48.06 -40.67 -42.36
CA HIS A 198 48.33 -39.48 -41.55
C HIS A 198 49.82 -39.37 -41.15
N LYS A 199 50.53 -40.50 -40.97
CA LYS A 199 51.98 -40.47 -40.74
C LYS A 199 52.79 -40.05 -41.99
N LYS A 200 52.32 -40.40 -43.19
CA LYS A 200 53.00 -40.09 -44.46
C LYS A 200 52.63 -38.70 -44.97
N GLU A 201 51.35 -38.40 -44.93
CA GLU A 201 50.74 -37.15 -45.37
C GLU A 201 49.73 -36.74 -44.31
N PRO A 202 50.15 -35.91 -43.33
CA PRO A 202 49.28 -35.48 -42.24
C PRO A 202 48.05 -34.75 -42.75
N VAL A 203 46.91 -34.99 -42.09
CA VAL A 203 45.67 -34.23 -42.28
C VAL A 203 45.40 -33.39 -41.03
N ASP A 204 44.83 -32.22 -41.21
CA ASP A 204 44.52 -31.30 -40.11
C ASP A 204 43.17 -31.65 -39.46
N ALA A 205 42.24 -32.24 -40.22
CA ALA A 205 40.93 -32.67 -39.73
C ALA A 205 40.40 -33.94 -40.42
N VAL A 206 39.45 -34.61 -39.77
CA VAL A 206 38.72 -35.76 -40.29
C VAL A 206 37.23 -35.49 -40.25
N PHE A 207 36.60 -35.49 -41.42
CA PHE A 207 35.14 -35.44 -41.53
C PHE A 207 34.53 -36.82 -41.36
N LEU A 208 33.54 -36.94 -40.48
CA LEU A 208 32.72 -38.14 -40.31
C LEU A 208 31.29 -37.85 -40.82
N LEU A 209 30.99 -38.28 -42.03
CA LEU A 209 29.69 -38.17 -42.68
C LEU A 209 28.98 -39.53 -42.63
N VAL A 210 28.57 -39.90 -41.42
CA VAL A 210 28.08 -41.24 -41.06
C VAL A 210 26.99 -41.11 -39.99
N SER A 211 26.24 -42.19 -39.74
CA SER A 211 25.35 -42.27 -38.57
C SER A 211 26.09 -42.14 -37.22
N GLY A 212 25.39 -41.69 -36.17
CA GLY A 212 25.97 -41.49 -34.83
C GLY A 212 26.65 -42.73 -34.24
N ASP A 213 26.06 -43.92 -34.41
CA ASP A 213 26.65 -45.18 -33.95
C ASP A 213 27.98 -45.51 -34.64
N MET A 214 28.09 -45.20 -35.93
CA MET A 214 29.30 -45.38 -36.71
C MET A 214 30.34 -44.33 -36.34
N ALA A 215 29.95 -43.06 -36.17
CA ALA A 215 30.83 -41.99 -35.71
C ALA A 215 31.49 -42.37 -34.38
N ARG A 216 30.69 -42.81 -33.39
CA ARG A 216 31.19 -43.30 -32.10
C ARG A 216 32.16 -44.46 -32.27
N SER A 217 31.83 -45.44 -33.11
CA SER A 217 32.66 -46.62 -33.33
C SER A 217 34.01 -46.26 -33.96
N ILE A 218 34.02 -45.36 -34.94
CA ILE A 218 35.24 -44.86 -35.60
C ILE A 218 36.09 -44.10 -34.59
N ILE A 219 35.52 -43.13 -33.88
CA ILE A 219 36.22 -42.31 -32.89
C ILE A 219 36.87 -43.20 -31.83
N ARG A 220 36.12 -44.15 -31.26
CA ARG A 220 36.65 -45.08 -30.26
C ARG A 220 37.85 -45.88 -30.78
N GLU A 221 37.80 -46.39 -32.01
CA GLU A 221 38.94 -47.12 -32.58
C GLU A 221 40.12 -46.19 -32.88
N PHE A 222 39.91 -44.93 -33.23
CA PHE A 222 40.99 -43.95 -33.39
C PHE A 222 41.73 -43.70 -32.06
N TYR A 223 40.99 -43.54 -30.96
CA TYR A 223 41.56 -43.39 -29.62
C TYR A 223 42.38 -44.61 -29.19
N LYS A 224 41.81 -45.82 -29.32
CA LYS A 224 42.54 -47.07 -29.02
C LYS A 224 43.82 -47.26 -29.83
N ARG A 225 43.91 -46.68 -31.03
CA ARG A 225 45.07 -46.81 -31.93
C ARG A 225 46.03 -45.64 -31.85
N GLY A 226 45.83 -44.71 -30.92
CA GLY A 226 46.75 -43.58 -30.69
C GLY A 226 46.74 -42.55 -31.82
N VAL A 227 45.59 -42.37 -32.48
CA VAL A 227 45.30 -41.25 -33.39
C VAL A 227 44.04 -40.48 -32.92
N GLY A 228 43.70 -40.61 -31.64
CA GLY A 228 42.53 -39.97 -31.04
C GLY A 228 42.64 -38.44 -30.94
N ASN A 229 43.84 -37.87 -30.97
CA ASN A 229 44.09 -36.42 -31.05
C ASN A 229 43.72 -35.79 -32.41
N THR A 230 42.90 -36.49 -33.19
CA THR A 230 42.39 -36.03 -34.48
C THR A 230 41.30 -35.00 -34.27
N PHE A 231 41.32 -33.93 -35.07
CA PHE A 231 40.26 -32.94 -35.10
C PHE A 231 39.06 -33.50 -35.89
N PHE A 232 38.06 -34.02 -35.19
CA PHE A 232 36.87 -34.60 -35.82
C PHE A 232 35.79 -33.55 -36.08
N ILE A 233 35.30 -33.51 -37.31
CA ILE A 233 34.16 -32.68 -37.73
C ILE A 233 33.06 -33.60 -38.26
N THR A 234 31.81 -33.38 -37.87
CA THR A 234 30.67 -34.18 -38.33
C THR A 234 29.57 -33.28 -38.87
N GLY A 235 28.67 -33.86 -39.68
CA GLY A 235 27.42 -33.19 -40.05
C GLY A 235 26.37 -33.24 -38.93
N GLU A 236 25.19 -32.70 -39.22
CA GLU A 236 24.05 -32.59 -38.31
C GLU A 236 23.40 -33.94 -38.01
N GLY A 237 23.54 -34.92 -38.90
CA GLY A 237 22.93 -36.24 -38.76
C GLY A 237 23.40 -37.07 -37.56
N VAL A 238 24.39 -36.60 -36.79
CA VAL A 238 24.81 -37.24 -35.52
C VAL A 238 24.26 -36.53 -34.27
N ASP A 239 23.60 -35.38 -34.39
CA ASP A 239 23.07 -34.60 -33.27
C ASP A 239 21.79 -35.21 -32.67
N GLU A 240 21.92 -36.42 -32.14
CA GLU A 240 20.83 -37.19 -31.54
C GLU A 240 21.16 -37.56 -30.09
N HIS A 241 20.14 -37.69 -29.23
CA HIS A 241 20.34 -37.96 -27.80
C HIS A 241 21.16 -39.24 -27.55
N SER A 242 20.91 -40.29 -28.33
CA SER A 242 21.59 -41.58 -28.23
C SER A 242 23.10 -41.47 -28.48
N PHE A 243 23.51 -40.68 -29.48
CA PHE A 243 24.91 -40.41 -29.77
C PHE A 243 25.58 -39.73 -28.58
N TRP A 244 25.01 -38.63 -28.11
CA TRP A 244 25.59 -37.85 -27.01
C TRP A 244 25.64 -38.63 -25.69
N GLN A 245 24.59 -39.38 -25.36
CA GLN A 245 24.59 -40.27 -24.21
C GLN A 245 25.70 -41.32 -24.31
N ALA A 246 25.91 -41.88 -25.49
CA ALA A 246 26.98 -42.86 -25.71
C ALA A 246 28.39 -42.23 -25.70
N MET A 247 28.50 -40.93 -25.96
CA MET A 247 29.76 -40.17 -25.89
C MET A 247 30.13 -39.75 -24.47
N GLN A 248 29.19 -39.60 -23.53
CA GLN A 248 29.46 -39.25 -22.11
C GLN A 248 30.51 -40.16 -21.47
N GLY A 249 30.46 -41.46 -21.72
CA GLY A 249 31.44 -42.42 -21.19
C GLY A 249 32.82 -42.37 -21.86
N LEU A 250 32.97 -41.65 -22.98
CA LEU A 250 34.23 -41.50 -23.73
C LEU A 250 34.88 -40.11 -23.52
N GLN A 251 34.19 -39.17 -22.85
CA GLN A 251 34.69 -37.79 -22.68
C GLN A 251 36.04 -37.71 -21.97
N GLU A 252 36.29 -38.60 -21.00
CA GLU A 252 37.57 -38.63 -20.27
C GLU A 252 38.75 -39.05 -21.17
N GLU A 253 38.49 -39.83 -22.22
CA GLU A 253 39.50 -40.24 -23.20
C GLU A 253 39.71 -39.19 -24.29
N ILE A 254 38.66 -38.38 -24.57
CA ILE A 254 38.61 -37.41 -25.64
C ILE A 254 39.30 -36.11 -25.23
N LYS A 255 40.41 -35.79 -25.89
CA LYS A 255 41.17 -34.56 -25.60
C LYS A 255 40.61 -33.35 -26.33
N GLU A 256 40.27 -33.53 -27.62
CA GLU A 256 39.69 -32.47 -28.44
C GLU A 256 38.19 -32.69 -28.59
N PRO A 257 37.35 -31.64 -28.44
CA PRO A 257 35.92 -31.78 -28.60
C PRO A 257 35.57 -32.28 -30.01
N ILE A 258 34.46 -33.00 -30.13
CA ILE A 258 33.92 -33.38 -31.44
C ILE A 258 33.13 -32.20 -31.96
N HIS A 259 33.43 -31.77 -33.19
CA HIS A 259 32.82 -30.61 -33.82
C HIS A 259 31.60 -31.05 -34.63
N VAL A 260 30.41 -30.96 -34.05
CA VAL A 260 29.16 -31.34 -34.72
C VAL A 260 28.55 -30.10 -35.36
N GLY A 261 28.52 -30.05 -36.69
CA GLY A 261 27.87 -28.95 -37.41
C GLY A 261 26.35 -29.09 -37.36
N VAL A 262 25.66 -28.08 -36.82
CA VAL A 262 24.19 -28.12 -36.61
C VAL A 262 23.54 -26.85 -37.17
N PRO A 263 22.46 -26.98 -37.96
CA PRO A 263 21.63 -25.86 -38.42
C PRO A 263 20.48 -25.51 -37.45
N THR A 264 20.55 -26.00 -36.20
CA THR A 264 19.53 -25.80 -35.16
C THR A 264 20.20 -25.43 -33.85
N LEU A 265 19.86 -24.26 -33.30
CA LEU A 265 20.24 -23.89 -31.94
C LEU A 265 19.14 -24.36 -30.97
N PHE A 266 19.17 -25.64 -30.63
CA PHE A 266 18.25 -26.23 -29.67
C PHE A 266 19.02 -26.61 -28.39
N GLN A 267 19.17 -25.63 -27.47
CA GLN A 267 19.61 -25.74 -26.07
C GLN A 267 20.14 -24.37 -25.62
N ALA A 268 19.25 -23.39 -25.68
CA ALA A 268 19.50 -22.05 -25.23
C ALA A 268 18.47 -21.78 -24.13
N GLU A 269 18.89 -21.24 -22.98
CA GLU A 269 18.11 -20.85 -21.78
C GLU A 269 17.02 -19.80 -22.05
N SER A 270 16.37 -19.81 -23.22
CA SER A 270 15.15 -19.05 -23.45
C SER A 270 14.00 -19.65 -22.63
N ASP A 271 13.06 -18.80 -22.20
CA ASP A 271 11.86 -19.24 -21.48
C ASP A 271 11.05 -20.26 -22.31
N HIS A 272 11.03 -20.08 -23.64
CA HIS A 272 10.33 -20.98 -24.56
C HIS A 272 10.96 -22.38 -24.59
N THR A 273 12.28 -22.47 -24.74
CA THR A 273 12.99 -23.77 -24.73
C THR A 273 12.94 -24.41 -23.34
N ARG A 274 12.96 -23.62 -22.25
CA ARG A 274 12.81 -24.12 -20.88
C ARG A 274 11.44 -24.74 -20.65
N PHE A 275 10.37 -24.02 -21.03
CA PHE A 275 8.99 -24.50 -20.92
C PHE A 275 8.77 -25.79 -21.71
N PHE A 276 9.18 -25.80 -22.99
CA PHE A 276 9.12 -27.02 -23.81
C PHE A 276 9.86 -28.18 -23.16
N ARG A 277 11.10 -27.96 -22.68
CA ARG A 277 11.91 -29.01 -22.04
C ARG A 277 11.24 -29.57 -20.79
N GLU A 278 10.73 -28.71 -19.91
CA GLU A 278 10.04 -29.12 -18.69
C GLU A 278 8.82 -29.97 -19.01
N LYS A 279 7.96 -29.50 -19.92
CA LYS A 279 6.73 -30.19 -20.28
C LYS A 279 6.99 -31.48 -21.05
N PHE A 280 8.01 -31.49 -21.91
CA PHE A 280 8.44 -32.70 -22.60
C PHE A 280 8.94 -33.76 -21.61
N ILE A 281 9.80 -33.40 -20.65
CA ILE A 281 10.28 -34.31 -19.59
C ILE A 281 9.11 -34.81 -18.73
N GLN A 282 8.18 -33.94 -18.37
CA GLN A 282 7.00 -34.32 -17.59
C GLN A 282 6.14 -35.35 -18.34
N THR A 283 5.94 -35.18 -19.65
CA THR A 283 5.11 -36.06 -20.48
C THR A 283 5.81 -37.38 -20.82
N TYR A 284 7.04 -37.32 -21.36
CA TYR A 284 7.73 -38.45 -21.97
C TYR A 284 8.82 -39.08 -21.09
N LYS A 285 9.07 -38.53 -19.90
CA LYS A 285 10.03 -39.04 -18.90
C LYS A 285 11.48 -39.14 -19.40
N GLN A 286 11.84 -38.35 -20.39
CA GLN A 286 13.19 -38.23 -20.94
C GLN A 286 13.38 -36.83 -21.54
N PRO A 287 14.62 -36.31 -21.62
CA PRO A 287 14.88 -35.01 -22.22
C PRO A 287 14.61 -35.01 -23.74
N PRO A 288 14.12 -33.90 -24.32
CA PRO A 288 13.98 -33.77 -25.77
C PRO A 288 15.34 -33.68 -26.48
N ASP A 289 15.36 -34.08 -27.76
CA ASP A 289 16.49 -33.91 -28.68
C ASP A 289 16.15 -32.91 -29.80
N SER A 290 17.12 -32.64 -30.69
CA SER A 290 16.92 -31.72 -31.82
C SER A 290 15.79 -32.19 -32.76
N LEU A 291 15.51 -33.49 -32.83
CA LEU A 291 14.39 -34.04 -33.60
C LEU A 291 13.05 -33.73 -32.94
N ALA A 292 12.93 -33.82 -31.61
CA ALA A 292 11.74 -33.37 -30.89
C ALA A 292 11.45 -31.89 -31.15
N ALA A 293 12.47 -31.04 -31.12
CA ALA A 293 12.32 -29.63 -31.41
C ALA A 293 11.84 -29.38 -32.85
N LEU A 294 12.43 -30.07 -33.84
CA LEU A 294 12.01 -29.98 -35.24
C LEU A 294 10.57 -30.48 -35.45
N GLY A 295 10.16 -31.54 -34.77
CA GLY A 295 8.80 -32.08 -34.85
C GLY A 295 7.78 -31.11 -34.28
N TYR A 296 8.10 -30.50 -33.15
CA TYR A 296 7.30 -29.47 -32.49
C TYR A 296 7.16 -28.22 -33.37
N ASP A 297 8.27 -27.70 -33.90
CA ASP A 297 8.29 -26.54 -34.78
C ASP A 297 7.54 -26.79 -36.10
N SER A 298 7.69 -27.98 -36.70
CA SER A 298 7.01 -28.35 -37.95
C SER A 298 5.49 -28.33 -37.82
N VAL A 299 4.96 -28.71 -36.65
CA VAL A 299 3.52 -28.62 -36.36
C VAL A 299 3.13 -27.16 -36.14
N ASN A 300 3.86 -26.43 -35.30
CA ASN A 300 3.46 -25.09 -34.90
C ASN A 300 3.50 -24.08 -36.05
N ILE A 301 4.49 -24.15 -36.96
CA ILE A 301 4.49 -23.29 -38.16
C ILE A 301 3.27 -23.56 -39.05
N LEU A 302 2.86 -24.82 -39.19
CA LEU A 302 1.68 -25.20 -39.96
C LEU A 302 0.40 -24.67 -39.29
N LEU A 303 0.30 -24.78 -37.96
CA LEU A 303 -0.85 -24.30 -37.21
C LEU A 303 -0.97 -22.78 -37.26
N ALA A 304 0.16 -22.05 -37.16
CA ALA A 304 0.22 -20.61 -37.35
C ALA A 304 -0.27 -20.20 -38.75
N ALA A 305 0.14 -20.94 -39.79
CA ALA A 305 -0.35 -20.73 -41.16
C ALA A 305 -1.85 -21.00 -41.31
N VAL A 306 -2.37 -22.05 -40.68
CA VAL A 306 -3.82 -22.35 -40.67
C VAL A 306 -4.62 -21.25 -39.98
N GLU A 307 -4.12 -20.73 -38.86
CA GLU A 307 -4.74 -19.64 -38.12
C GLU A 307 -4.77 -18.36 -38.96
N GLN A 308 -3.64 -17.99 -39.57
CA GLN A 308 -3.52 -16.79 -40.41
C GLN A 308 -4.39 -16.89 -41.67
N ALA A 309 -4.45 -18.06 -42.30
CA ALA A 309 -5.28 -18.32 -43.47
C ALA A 309 -6.79 -18.24 -43.17
N GLY A 310 -7.18 -18.31 -41.90
CA GLY A 310 -8.57 -18.48 -41.48
C GLY A 310 -9.19 -19.80 -41.99
N ALA A 311 -8.38 -20.74 -42.46
CA ALA A 311 -8.83 -21.98 -43.07
C ALA A 311 -7.74 -23.07 -43.07
N ALA A 312 -8.18 -24.33 -42.97
CA ALA A 312 -7.28 -25.49 -42.98
C ALA A 312 -7.14 -26.18 -44.35
N SER A 313 -7.60 -25.54 -45.44
CA SER A 313 -7.45 -26.09 -46.79
C SER A 313 -6.01 -25.93 -47.29
N PRO A 314 -5.36 -26.96 -47.87
CA PRO A 314 -3.95 -26.92 -48.27
C PRO A 314 -3.57 -25.68 -49.08
N ASP A 315 -4.40 -25.26 -50.04
CA ASP A 315 -4.12 -24.12 -50.92
C ASP A 315 -4.05 -22.78 -50.17
N LYS A 316 -4.91 -22.58 -49.18
CA LYS A 316 -4.88 -21.33 -48.38
C LYS A 316 -3.71 -21.32 -47.42
N VAL A 317 -3.41 -22.47 -46.82
CA VAL A 317 -2.29 -22.63 -45.91
C VAL A 317 -0.96 -22.53 -46.66
N LEU A 318 -0.91 -22.96 -47.92
CA LEU A 318 0.23 -22.81 -48.83
C LEU A 318 0.61 -21.34 -49.01
N ASP A 319 -0.37 -20.50 -49.39
CA ASP A 319 -0.15 -19.07 -49.59
C ASP A 319 0.42 -18.45 -48.31
N GLU A 320 -0.17 -18.78 -47.16
CA GLU A 320 0.39 -18.32 -45.89
C GLU A 320 1.80 -18.86 -45.67
N LEU A 321 2.10 -20.15 -45.81
CA LEU A 321 3.46 -20.67 -45.57
C LEU A 321 4.54 -20.03 -46.46
N ARG A 322 4.18 -19.62 -47.68
CA ARG A 322 5.08 -18.94 -48.63
C ARG A 322 5.30 -17.47 -48.30
N TYR A 323 4.24 -16.78 -47.89
CA TYR A 323 4.25 -15.32 -47.69
C TYR A 323 4.18 -14.92 -46.20
N LEU A 324 4.20 -15.89 -45.30
CA LEU A 324 4.07 -15.72 -43.85
C LEU A 324 5.19 -14.85 -43.30
N ARG A 325 4.84 -14.12 -42.24
CA ARG A 325 5.80 -13.45 -41.37
C ARG A 325 6.72 -14.51 -40.76
N THR A 326 8.03 -14.31 -40.88
CA THR A 326 9.05 -15.05 -40.13
C THR A 326 8.60 -15.15 -38.67
N CYS A 327 8.57 -16.37 -38.12
CA CYS A 327 8.21 -16.58 -36.73
C CYS A 327 9.32 -17.32 -35.98
N GLN A 328 9.35 -17.14 -34.66
CA GLN A 328 10.37 -17.75 -33.80
C GLN A 328 9.89 -19.11 -33.27
N GLY A 329 10.57 -20.20 -33.66
CA GLY A 329 10.38 -21.56 -33.13
C GLY A 329 11.47 -21.96 -32.12
N LEU A 330 11.41 -23.20 -31.63
CA LEU A 330 12.42 -23.81 -30.75
C LEU A 330 13.78 -23.98 -31.44
N THR A 331 13.77 -24.11 -32.77
CA THR A 331 14.95 -24.22 -33.62
C THR A 331 15.36 -22.88 -34.24
N GLN A 332 14.96 -21.77 -33.59
CA GLN A 332 15.05 -20.37 -34.04
C GLN A 332 14.04 -19.96 -35.11
N ALA A 333 14.33 -18.90 -35.86
CA ALA A 333 13.49 -18.36 -36.91
C ALA A 333 13.12 -19.42 -37.95
N ILE A 334 11.86 -19.37 -38.38
CA ILE A 334 11.28 -20.25 -39.40
C ILE A 334 10.62 -19.35 -40.44
N ALA A 335 11.13 -19.43 -41.65
CA ALA A 335 10.59 -18.81 -42.86
C ALA A 335 11.03 -19.65 -44.06
N PHE A 336 10.29 -19.57 -45.17
CA PHE A 336 10.59 -20.35 -46.37
C PHE A 336 10.83 -19.44 -47.57
N GLU A 337 11.76 -19.83 -48.44
CA GLU A 337 11.89 -19.26 -49.78
C GLU A 337 10.72 -19.72 -50.66
N ASP A 338 10.53 -19.08 -51.81
CA ASP A 338 9.48 -19.43 -52.78
C ASP A 338 9.52 -20.90 -53.21
N ASN A 339 10.69 -21.54 -53.20
CA ASN A 339 10.87 -22.95 -53.59
C ASN A 339 10.65 -23.97 -52.46
N GLY A 340 10.57 -23.54 -51.19
CA GLY A 340 10.34 -24.39 -50.02
C GLY A 340 11.55 -24.63 -49.14
N ASP A 341 12.70 -24.05 -49.51
CA ASP A 341 13.89 -24.06 -48.67
C ASP A 341 13.68 -23.19 -47.44
N ILE A 342 14.20 -23.65 -46.30
CA ILE A 342 14.22 -22.86 -45.07
C ILE A 342 15.16 -21.66 -45.22
N MET A 343 14.71 -20.49 -44.80
CA MET A 343 15.51 -19.27 -44.71
C MET A 343 16.10 -19.09 -43.31
N TYR A 344 17.16 -18.27 -43.23
CA TYR A 344 17.68 -17.71 -41.98
C TYR A 344 18.00 -18.70 -40.84
N LYS A 345 18.41 -19.95 -41.17
CA LYS A 345 18.96 -20.87 -40.18
C LYS A 345 20.46 -20.61 -39.98
N PRO A 346 20.93 -20.23 -38.78
CA PRO A 346 22.35 -20.14 -38.55
C PRO A 346 22.98 -21.52 -38.56
N TYR A 347 24.22 -21.58 -38.99
CA TYR A 347 25.03 -22.78 -38.93
C TYR A 347 26.05 -22.65 -37.82
N MET A 348 26.02 -23.60 -36.90
CA MET A 348 26.75 -23.57 -35.65
C MET A 348 27.56 -24.85 -35.48
N ILE A 349 28.59 -24.78 -34.66
CA ILE A 349 29.35 -25.95 -34.23
C ILE A 349 28.99 -26.23 -32.77
N LYS A 350 28.41 -27.40 -32.53
CA LYS A 350 28.02 -27.89 -31.21
C LYS A 350 29.12 -28.77 -30.62
N TRP A 351 29.54 -28.43 -29.41
CA TRP A 351 30.53 -29.16 -28.62
C TRP A 351 29.88 -29.75 -27.38
N MET A 352 30.37 -30.91 -26.97
CA MET A 352 30.02 -31.50 -25.70
C MET A 352 31.07 -31.15 -24.65
N THR A 353 30.62 -30.58 -23.54
CA THR A 353 31.44 -30.20 -22.38
C THR A 353 31.07 -31.08 -21.18
N PRO A 354 31.85 -31.06 -20.08
CA PRO A 354 31.48 -31.76 -18.85
C PRO A 354 30.17 -31.25 -18.22
N THR A 355 29.78 -30.00 -18.49
CA THR A 355 28.62 -29.33 -17.88
C THR A 355 27.41 -29.22 -18.80
N GLY A 356 27.49 -29.72 -20.05
CA GLY A 356 26.42 -29.60 -21.04
C GLY A 356 26.96 -29.40 -22.45
N PHE A 357 26.24 -28.66 -23.28
CA PHE A 357 26.64 -28.34 -24.64
C PHE A 357 27.06 -26.88 -24.77
N GLU A 358 28.04 -26.64 -25.64
CA GLU A 358 28.48 -25.31 -26.01
C GLU A 358 28.29 -25.14 -27.51
N TYR A 359 27.74 -24.00 -27.92
CA TYR A 359 27.53 -23.69 -29.33
C TYR A 359 28.49 -22.61 -29.78
N ARG A 360 29.01 -22.75 -30.99
CA ARG A 360 29.95 -21.79 -31.57
C ARG A 360 29.59 -21.38 -32.99
N ASP A 361 29.87 -20.13 -33.32
CA ASP A 361 29.76 -19.64 -34.69
C ASP A 361 30.88 -20.24 -35.59
N LEU A 362 30.83 -19.92 -36.88
CA LEU A 362 31.85 -20.38 -37.85
C LEU A 362 33.25 -19.80 -37.59
N LYS A 363 33.36 -18.71 -36.84
CA LYS A 363 34.62 -18.07 -36.43
C LYS A 363 35.11 -18.60 -35.08
N ASN A 364 34.41 -19.58 -34.50
CA ASN A 364 34.71 -20.22 -33.22
C ASN A 364 34.47 -19.35 -31.97
N HIS A 365 33.64 -18.31 -32.06
CA HIS A 365 33.13 -17.60 -30.90
C HIS A 365 32.04 -18.41 -30.21
N ILE A 366 32.00 -18.37 -28.88
CA ILE A 366 30.90 -18.98 -28.11
C ILE A 366 29.65 -18.15 -28.36
N VAL A 367 28.56 -18.82 -28.71
CA VAL A 367 27.25 -18.20 -28.88
C VAL A 367 26.39 -18.60 -27.69
N THR A 368 25.96 -17.60 -26.93
CA THR A 368 24.98 -17.79 -25.86
C THR A 368 23.62 -17.23 -26.31
N PRO A 369 22.50 -17.84 -25.89
CA PRO A 369 21.15 -17.29 -26.13
C PRO A 369 20.99 -15.81 -25.82
N ASP A 370 21.69 -15.31 -24.80
CA ASP A 370 21.57 -13.94 -24.31
C ASP A 370 22.59 -12.97 -24.92
N ALA A 371 23.45 -13.43 -25.83
CA ALA A 371 24.44 -12.60 -26.53
C ALA A 371 24.03 -12.47 -27.99
N PRO A 372 23.11 -11.54 -28.31
CA PRO A 372 22.71 -11.35 -29.68
C PRO A 372 23.89 -10.77 -30.45
N ASP A 373 24.40 -11.54 -31.42
CA ASP A 373 24.96 -10.91 -32.61
C ASP A 373 23.87 -10.01 -33.23
N ALA A 374 24.24 -8.99 -34.00
CA ALA A 374 23.29 -8.01 -34.55
C ALA A 374 22.12 -8.62 -35.37
N LEU A 375 22.25 -9.88 -35.81
CA LEU A 375 21.19 -10.65 -36.46
C LEU A 375 20.15 -11.18 -35.45
N ASP A 376 20.55 -11.58 -34.25
CA ASP A 376 19.67 -12.19 -33.23
C ASP A 376 18.76 -11.14 -32.55
N ALA A 377 19.24 -9.90 -32.38
CA ALA A 377 18.45 -8.80 -31.83
C ALA A 377 17.27 -8.40 -32.75
N GLN A 378 17.40 -8.57 -34.07
CA GLN A 378 16.30 -8.37 -35.02
C GLN A 378 15.34 -9.58 -35.07
N LEU A 379 15.84 -10.78 -34.75
CA LEU A 379 15.04 -12.00 -34.73
C LEU A 379 14.26 -12.18 -33.41
N SER A 380 14.68 -11.55 -32.31
CA SER A 380 13.97 -11.55 -31.03
C SER A 380 12.67 -10.72 -31.03
N GLU A 381 12.47 -9.85 -32.00
CA GLU A 381 11.22 -9.08 -32.20
C GLU A 381 10.18 -9.85 -33.05
N LEU A 382 10.54 -11.02 -33.58
CA LEU A 382 9.62 -11.80 -34.40
C LEU A 382 8.49 -12.40 -33.55
N PRO A 383 7.26 -12.47 -34.08
CA PRO A 383 6.19 -13.19 -33.41
C PRO A 383 6.59 -14.66 -33.22
N ARG A 384 6.27 -15.26 -32.07
CA ARG A 384 6.52 -16.69 -31.84
C ARG A 384 5.63 -17.54 -32.75
N CYS A 385 6.14 -18.67 -33.23
CA CYS A 385 5.33 -19.65 -33.97
C CYS A 385 4.35 -20.41 -33.06
N VAL A 386 4.46 -20.21 -31.75
CA VAL A 386 3.79 -20.98 -30.69
C VAL A 386 3.01 -20.02 -29.81
N ASN A 387 1.77 -20.39 -29.51
CA ASN A 387 0.96 -19.75 -28.48
C ASN A 387 1.35 -20.38 -27.13
N ILE A 388 2.20 -19.69 -26.36
CA ILE A 388 2.62 -20.09 -25.01
C ILE A 388 1.59 -19.59 -24.01
N ASP A 389 1.39 -20.29 -22.90
CA ASP A 389 0.64 -19.85 -21.72
C ASP A 389 1.67 -19.80 -20.58
N ARG A 390 2.21 -18.60 -20.32
CA ARG A 390 3.36 -18.39 -19.43
C ARG A 390 3.01 -18.54 -17.96
N ASP A 391 1.90 -17.98 -17.53
CA ASP A 391 1.46 -17.98 -16.13
C ASP A 391 0.58 -19.19 -15.75
N LYS A 392 0.16 -19.98 -16.74
CA LYS A 392 -0.59 -21.22 -16.61
C LYS A 392 -2.02 -20.99 -16.13
N ASP A 393 -2.62 -19.88 -16.53
CA ASP A 393 -4.01 -19.54 -16.26
C ASP A 393 -5.00 -20.27 -17.20
N GLY A 394 -4.49 -20.89 -18.28
CA GLY A 394 -5.28 -21.60 -19.30
C GLY A 394 -5.60 -20.76 -20.54
N ILE A 395 -5.16 -19.51 -20.59
CA ILE A 395 -5.20 -18.60 -21.73
C ILE A 395 -3.78 -18.48 -22.30
N VAL A 396 -3.66 -18.55 -23.62
CA VAL A 396 -2.35 -18.36 -24.25
C VAL A 396 -2.01 -16.89 -24.35
N ASP A 397 -0.75 -16.52 -24.14
CA ASP A 397 -0.16 -15.18 -24.15
C ASP A 397 -0.66 -14.27 -25.28
N LYS A 398 -0.94 -14.83 -26.47
CA LYS A 398 -1.43 -14.07 -27.64
C LYS A 398 -2.88 -13.60 -27.47
N ARG A 399 -3.65 -14.32 -26.67
CA ARG A 399 -5.04 -14.03 -26.29
C ARG A 399 -5.14 -13.45 -24.87
N ASP A 400 -4.09 -13.59 -24.08
CA ASP A 400 -4.05 -13.19 -22.69
C ASP A 400 -3.62 -11.72 -22.57
N VAL A 401 -4.44 -10.94 -21.90
CA VAL A 401 -4.20 -9.52 -21.62
C VAL A 401 -3.22 -9.34 -20.45
N CYS A 402 -3.14 -10.34 -19.57
CA CYS A 402 -2.29 -10.37 -18.38
C CYS A 402 -1.37 -11.62 -18.36
N PRO A 403 -0.49 -11.83 -19.36
CA PRO A 403 0.21 -13.09 -19.62
C PRO A 403 1.34 -13.46 -18.64
N ASP A 404 1.44 -12.76 -17.51
CA ASP A 404 2.54 -12.86 -16.55
C ASP A 404 2.01 -12.85 -15.11
N ASN A 405 0.78 -13.33 -14.86
CA ASN A 405 0.23 -13.38 -13.51
C ASN A 405 1.07 -14.27 -12.57
N ARG A 406 1.09 -13.91 -11.30
CA ARG A 406 1.67 -14.72 -10.24
C ARG A 406 0.66 -15.77 -9.78
N LYS A 407 1.17 -16.88 -9.24
CA LYS A 407 0.31 -17.98 -8.78
C LYS A 407 -0.71 -17.58 -7.70
N ASP A 408 -0.38 -16.60 -6.87
CA ASP A 408 -1.28 -16.05 -5.85
C ASP A 408 -2.43 -15.23 -6.45
N GLU A 409 -2.20 -14.59 -7.60
CA GLU A 409 -3.19 -13.79 -8.32
C GLU A 409 -4.23 -14.68 -9.03
N LEU A 410 -3.80 -15.87 -9.44
CA LEU A 410 -4.64 -16.86 -10.14
C LEU A 410 -5.56 -17.68 -9.22
N VAL A 411 -5.47 -17.51 -7.88
CA VAL A 411 -6.18 -18.37 -6.91
C VAL A 411 -7.70 -18.29 -7.05
N GLN A 412 -8.22 -17.12 -7.40
CA GLN A 412 -9.66 -16.90 -7.61
C GLN A 412 -10.08 -17.09 -9.08
N GLY A 413 -9.13 -17.37 -9.97
CA GLY A 413 -9.36 -17.53 -11.41
C GLY A 413 -9.13 -16.24 -12.20
N VAL A 414 -9.38 -16.34 -13.51
CA VAL A 414 -9.19 -15.27 -14.50
C VAL A 414 -10.42 -15.13 -15.39
N PHE A 415 -10.57 -13.99 -16.04
CA PHE A 415 -11.58 -13.82 -17.09
C PHE A 415 -11.27 -14.75 -18.26
N LEU A 416 -12.24 -15.59 -18.66
CA LEU A 416 -12.04 -16.55 -19.76
C LEU A 416 -12.32 -15.95 -21.16
N GLU A 417 -13.06 -14.83 -21.20
CA GLU A 417 -13.51 -14.15 -22.41
C GLU A 417 -13.66 -12.63 -22.12
N GLY A 418 -13.73 -11.79 -23.16
CA GLY A 418 -13.92 -10.34 -23.01
C GLY A 418 -12.63 -9.53 -23.13
N GLU A 419 -12.69 -8.23 -22.79
CA GLU A 419 -11.55 -7.30 -22.92
C GLU A 419 -10.45 -7.52 -21.86
N GLN A 420 -10.76 -8.25 -20.79
CA GLN A 420 -9.83 -8.56 -19.70
C GLN A 420 -9.44 -10.05 -19.67
N VAL A 421 -9.61 -10.77 -20.78
CA VAL A 421 -9.31 -12.21 -20.86
C VAL A 421 -7.87 -12.51 -20.37
N GLY A 422 -7.75 -13.45 -19.43
CA GLY A 422 -6.51 -13.84 -18.74
C GLY A 422 -6.10 -12.95 -17.55
N CYS A 423 -6.80 -11.85 -17.28
CA CYS A 423 -6.58 -11.07 -16.07
C CYS A 423 -7.33 -11.65 -14.85
N PRO A 424 -6.84 -11.44 -13.62
CA PRO A 424 -7.51 -11.88 -12.39
C PRO A 424 -8.96 -11.38 -12.33
N LEU A 425 -9.86 -12.24 -11.84
CA LEU A 425 -11.27 -11.87 -11.72
C LEU A 425 -11.48 -10.69 -10.76
N ASP A 426 -12.45 -9.86 -11.12
CA ASP A 426 -13.03 -8.78 -10.32
C ASP A 426 -14.56 -8.94 -10.45
N THR A 427 -15.17 -9.51 -9.40
CA THR A 427 -16.56 -9.99 -9.44
C THR A 427 -17.59 -8.86 -9.42
N ASP A 428 -17.35 -7.80 -8.65
CA ASP A 428 -18.27 -6.66 -8.51
C ASP A 428 -17.84 -5.41 -9.29
N GLY A 429 -16.64 -5.41 -9.88
CA GLY A 429 -16.18 -4.40 -10.82
C GLY A 429 -15.71 -3.13 -10.13
N ASP A 430 -15.11 -3.26 -8.95
CA ASP A 430 -14.64 -2.15 -8.13
C ASP A 430 -13.15 -1.78 -8.34
N ASP A 431 -12.53 -2.39 -9.36
CA ASP A 431 -11.10 -2.30 -9.71
C ASP A 431 -10.15 -2.96 -8.69
N VAL A 432 -10.67 -3.69 -7.70
CA VAL A 432 -9.91 -4.51 -6.75
C VAL A 432 -10.14 -6.00 -7.08
N PRO A 433 -9.12 -6.71 -7.58
CA PRO A 433 -9.28 -8.11 -7.93
C PRO A 433 -9.69 -9.00 -6.75
N ASP A 434 -10.49 -10.03 -7.02
CA ASP A 434 -11.07 -10.96 -6.03
C ASP A 434 -10.05 -11.58 -5.06
N TYR A 435 -8.79 -11.72 -5.47
CA TYR A 435 -7.74 -12.29 -4.62
C TYR A 435 -7.24 -11.31 -3.53
N LEU A 436 -7.43 -10.00 -3.72
CA LEU A 436 -7.17 -8.94 -2.75
C LEU A 436 -8.44 -8.43 -2.06
N ASP A 437 -9.58 -8.60 -2.72
CA ASP A 437 -10.85 -8.05 -2.29
C ASP A 437 -11.48 -8.86 -1.14
N LYS A 438 -11.77 -8.16 -0.05
CA LYS A 438 -12.46 -8.67 1.15
C LYS A 438 -13.98 -8.53 1.06
N CYS A 439 -14.48 -7.70 0.16
CA CYS A 439 -15.88 -7.32 0.04
C CYS A 439 -16.58 -7.74 -1.28
N ARG A 440 -15.91 -8.23 -2.33
CA ARG A 440 -16.27 -9.14 -3.47
C ARG A 440 -17.62 -9.09 -4.19
N ASN A 441 -18.69 -8.68 -3.52
CA ASN A 441 -20.06 -8.70 -4.01
C ASN A 441 -20.77 -7.41 -3.60
N ASN A 442 -20.05 -6.30 -3.63
CA ASN A 442 -20.65 -5.00 -3.40
C ASN A 442 -21.74 -4.73 -4.44
N THR A 443 -22.78 -4.06 -4.01
CA THR A 443 -23.83 -3.59 -4.91
C THR A 443 -23.38 -2.31 -5.62
N SER A 444 -24.00 -1.99 -6.76
CA SER A 444 -23.69 -0.73 -7.47
C SER A 444 -23.94 0.53 -6.64
N GLU A 445 -24.78 0.45 -5.60
CA GLU A 445 -25.00 1.54 -4.64
C GLU A 445 -23.81 1.69 -3.68
N GLU A 446 -23.26 0.57 -3.18
CA GLU A 446 -22.10 0.55 -2.29
C GLU A 446 -20.81 1.03 -2.99
N LEU A 447 -20.72 0.83 -4.31
CA LEU A 447 -19.60 1.27 -5.13
C LEU A 447 -19.67 2.75 -5.56
N ALA A 448 -20.80 3.43 -5.34
CA ALA A 448 -21.06 4.75 -5.91
C ALA A 448 -20.06 5.84 -5.48
N GLU A 449 -19.54 5.74 -4.25
CA GLU A 449 -18.55 6.66 -3.67
C GLU A 449 -17.14 6.06 -3.59
N GLY A 450 -16.94 4.89 -4.21
CA GLY A 450 -15.66 4.17 -4.28
C GLY A 450 -15.38 3.20 -3.13
N VAL A 451 -14.27 2.47 -3.26
CA VAL A 451 -13.81 1.46 -2.31
C VAL A 451 -12.39 1.76 -1.82
N ASN A 452 -12.02 1.16 -0.69
CA ASN A 452 -10.66 1.20 -0.17
C ASN A 452 -9.76 0.15 -0.86
N ALA A 453 -8.48 0.09 -0.48
CA ALA A 453 -7.52 -0.86 -1.05
C ALA A 453 -7.84 -2.34 -0.79
N GLU A 454 -8.85 -2.65 0.02
CA GLU A 454 -9.33 -3.99 0.32
C GLU A 454 -10.68 -4.31 -0.37
N GLY A 455 -11.14 -3.44 -1.29
CA GLY A 455 -12.40 -3.59 -2.04
C GLY A 455 -13.67 -3.28 -1.24
N CYS A 456 -13.53 -2.69 -0.05
CA CYS A 456 -14.68 -2.38 0.80
C CYS A 456 -15.11 -0.91 0.69
N PRO A 457 -16.42 -0.60 0.79
CA PRO A 457 -16.92 0.77 0.71
C PRO A 457 -16.22 1.70 1.70
N VAL A 458 -15.89 2.90 1.24
CA VAL A 458 -15.13 3.87 2.04
C VAL A 458 -16.00 4.55 3.10
N ASP A 459 -15.35 4.91 4.20
CA ASP A 459 -15.82 5.84 5.24
C ASP A 459 -14.69 6.87 5.38
N ARG A 460 -14.83 8.01 4.71
CA ARG A 460 -13.74 8.97 4.49
C ARG A 460 -13.41 9.76 5.75
N ASP A 461 -14.41 10.11 6.54
CA ASP A 461 -14.25 10.93 7.75
C ASP A 461 -14.35 10.12 9.05
N LEU A 462 -14.58 8.81 8.95
CA LEU A 462 -14.56 7.83 10.03
C LEU A 462 -15.68 8.05 11.04
N ASP A 463 -16.84 8.48 10.56
CA ASP A 463 -18.04 8.74 11.37
C ASP A 463 -18.92 7.48 11.56
N GLN A 464 -18.52 6.35 10.95
CA GLN A 464 -19.23 5.05 10.92
C GLN A 464 -20.43 4.98 9.97
N VAL A 465 -20.66 6.02 9.17
CA VAL A 465 -21.61 6.06 8.07
C VAL A 465 -20.80 6.00 6.78
N LEU A 466 -20.89 4.87 6.07
CA LEU A 466 -20.19 4.68 4.80
C LEU A 466 -20.60 5.78 3.81
N ASP A 467 -19.65 6.27 3.00
CA ASP A 467 -19.80 7.44 2.14
C ASP A 467 -21.08 7.39 1.27
N TYR A 468 -21.41 6.22 0.71
CA TYR A 468 -22.61 6.07 -0.14
C TYR A 468 -23.95 6.30 0.59
N ARG A 469 -23.95 6.33 1.93
CA ARG A 469 -25.09 6.67 2.80
C ARG A 469 -24.89 7.98 3.56
N ASP A 470 -23.72 8.59 3.45
CA ASP A 470 -23.35 9.78 4.18
C ASP A 470 -23.61 11.04 3.35
N LYS A 471 -24.36 11.98 3.93
CA LYS A 471 -24.65 13.28 3.32
C LYS A 471 -23.57 14.33 3.62
N CYS A 472 -22.65 14.03 4.52
CA CYS A 472 -21.70 14.96 5.13
C CYS A 472 -20.27 14.37 5.15
N LEU A 473 -19.79 13.93 3.99
CA LEU A 473 -18.53 13.19 3.68
C LEU A 473 -17.18 13.70 4.26
N GLN A 474 -17.16 14.82 4.99
CA GLN A 474 -15.94 15.50 5.42
C GLN A 474 -16.11 16.19 6.78
N ASN A 475 -16.65 15.47 7.76
CA ASN A 475 -16.69 15.96 9.13
C ASN A 475 -15.28 16.13 9.72
N THR A 476 -15.12 17.20 10.49
CA THR A 476 -13.91 17.44 11.28
C THR A 476 -13.94 16.63 12.58
N PRO A 477 -12.78 16.36 13.21
CA PRO A 477 -12.73 15.68 14.51
C PRO A 477 -13.57 16.36 15.61
N GLU A 478 -13.74 17.69 15.52
CA GLU A 478 -14.56 18.46 16.45
C GLU A 478 -16.06 18.20 16.22
N GLN A 479 -16.50 18.15 14.96
CA GLN A 479 -17.87 17.76 14.58
C GLN A 479 -18.22 16.34 15.02
N LEU A 480 -17.29 15.40 14.86
CA LEU A 480 -17.47 14.01 15.25
C LEU A 480 -17.52 13.81 16.78
N SER A 481 -16.97 14.74 17.56
CA SER A 481 -16.84 14.60 19.01
C SER A 481 -18.18 14.46 19.76
N LYS A 482 -19.27 14.95 19.15
CA LYS A 482 -20.64 14.88 19.69
C LYS A 482 -21.51 13.83 18.99
N GLY A 483 -20.98 13.14 17.99
CA GLY A 483 -21.70 12.16 17.18
C GLY A 483 -22.36 12.76 15.95
N VAL A 484 -22.86 11.88 15.10
CA VAL A 484 -23.51 12.19 13.83
C VAL A 484 -24.90 11.55 13.76
N THR A 485 -25.72 12.08 12.87
CA THR A 485 -27.02 11.48 12.51
C THR A 485 -26.84 10.18 11.75
N ALA A 486 -27.93 9.42 11.53
CA ALA A 486 -27.91 8.24 10.67
C ALA A 486 -27.58 8.54 9.19
N GLN A 487 -27.48 9.82 8.82
CA GLN A 487 -27.06 10.30 7.50
C GLN A 487 -25.65 10.93 7.53
N GLY A 488 -24.88 10.71 8.60
CA GLY A 488 -23.50 11.16 8.78
C GLY A 488 -23.30 12.66 9.00
N CYS A 489 -24.37 13.45 9.10
CA CYS A 489 -24.25 14.88 9.40
C CYS A 489 -24.10 15.15 10.90
N PRO A 490 -23.41 16.25 11.30
CA PRO A 490 -23.24 16.62 12.70
C PRO A 490 -24.58 16.63 13.45
N LEU A 491 -24.58 16.05 14.65
CA LEU A 491 -25.78 15.98 15.46
C LEU A 491 -26.22 17.38 15.92
N ASP A 492 -27.53 17.62 15.83
CA ASP A 492 -28.23 18.78 16.37
C ASP A 492 -29.40 18.21 17.18
N THR A 493 -29.20 18.11 18.49
CA THR A 493 -30.03 17.34 19.40
C THR A 493 -31.41 17.96 19.60
N ASP A 494 -31.48 19.29 19.76
CA ASP A 494 -32.73 20.03 20.00
C ASP A 494 -33.31 20.69 18.75
N LYS A 495 -32.59 20.65 17.63
CA LYS A 495 -33.00 21.10 16.29
C LYS A 495 -33.21 22.60 16.20
N ASP A 496 -32.39 23.36 16.91
CA ASP A 496 -32.40 24.82 16.89
C ASP A 496 -31.62 25.42 15.71
N GLY A 497 -30.90 24.58 14.96
CA GLY A 497 -30.09 24.95 13.81
C GLY A 497 -28.61 25.19 14.13
N VAL A 498 -28.20 25.03 15.38
CA VAL A 498 -26.81 25.03 15.86
C VAL A 498 -26.44 23.59 16.24
N ALA A 499 -25.44 23.03 15.59
CA ALA A 499 -25.04 21.66 15.87
C ALA A 499 -24.33 21.53 17.23
N ASP A 500 -24.51 20.38 17.91
CA ASP A 500 -24.10 20.09 19.29
C ASP A 500 -22.63 20.37 19.60
N TYR A 501 -21.74 20.30 18.60
CA TYR A 501 -20.30 20.54 18.78
C TYR A 501 -19.97 22.02 18.94
N THR A 502 -20.85 22.90 18.44
CA THR A 502 -20.78 24.37 18.58
C THR A 502 -21.85 24.95 19.49
N ASP A 503 -22.81 24.13 19.91
CA ASP A 503 -23.94 24.54 20.73
C ASP A 503 -23.57 24.54 22.23
N ALA A 504 -23.74 25.69 22.86
CA ALA A 504 -23.55 25.88 24.29
C ALA A 504 -24.77 25.42 25.10
N CYS A 505 -25.94 25.32 24.48
CA CYS A 505 -27.21 24.90 25.04
C CYS A 505 -27.89 23.77 24.23
N PRO A 506 -27.24 22.60 24.02
CA PRO A 506 -27.66 21.54 23.06
C PRO A 506 -28.93 20.76 23.42
N ASN A 507 -29.71 21.23 24.39
CA ASN A 507 -30.92 20.56 24.88
C ASN A 507 -32.01 21.56 25.27
N ASN A 508 -32.15 22.64 24.51
CA ASN A 508 -33.23 23.61 24.71
C ASN A 508 -34.59 22.92 24.65
N ALA A 509 -35.54 23.42 25.43
CA ALA A 509 -36.92 22.99 25.32
C ALA A 509 -37.52 23.44 23.97
N PRO A 510 -38.47 22.70 23.39
CA PRO A 510 -39.07 23.06 22.10
C PRO A 510 -39.67 24.46 22.01
N ASP A 511 -40.18 24.98 23.14
CA ASP A 511 -40.72 26.33 23.23
C ASP A 511 -39.60 27.39 23.17
N GLU A 512 -38.41 27.10 23.68
CA GLU A 512 -37.23 27.99 23.66
C GLU A 512 -36.67 28.09 22.24
N VAL A 513 -36.53 26.93 21.57
CA VAL A 513 -36.12 26.86 20.15
C VAL A 513 -37.06 27.65 19.24
N LYS A 514 -38.37 27.61 19.54
CA LYS A 514 -39.39 28.29 18.74
C LYS A 514 -39.30 29.81 18.82
N GLU A 515 -38.93 30.36 19.99
CA GLU A 515 -38.73 31.81 20.17
C GLU A 515 -37.39 32.29 19.61
N GLY A 516 -36.45 31.37 19.37
CA GLY A 516 -35.21 31.60 18.64
C GLY A 516 -33.97 31.62 19.54
N VAL A 517 -32.88 31.11 19.00
CA VAL A 517 -31.57 31.01 19.67
C VAL A 517 -30.55 31.95 19.03
N ASN A 518 -29.50 32.26 19.77
CA ASN A 518 -28.36 33.03 19.27
C ASN A 518 -27.37 32.14 18.50
N LEU A 519 -26.23 32.71 18.07
CA LEU A 519 -25.22 32.00 17.26
C LEU A 519 -24.50 30.85 17.99
N ILE A 520 -24.69 30.69 19.30
CA ILE A 520 -24.14 29.59 20.10
C ILE A 520 -25.23 28.63 20.60
N GLY A 521 -26.44 28.69 20.03
CA GLY A 521 -27.55 27.78 20.33
C GLY A 521 -28.25 28.04 21.67
N CYS A 522 -27.97 29.16 22.33
CA CYS A 522 -28.68 29.51 23.58
C CYS A 522 -29.83 30.49 23.33
N PRO A 523 -30.89 30.48 24.15
CA PRO A 523 -31.96 31.46 24.06
C PRO A 523 -31.41 32.89 24.15
N VAL A 524 -32.05 33.81 23.42
CA VAL A 524 -31.61 35.22 23.40
C VAL A 524 -31.85 35.84 24.78
N ASP A 525 -30.81 36.46 25.30
CA ASP A 525 -30.77 37.25 26.53
C ASP A 525 -30.02 38.54 26.18
N GLN A 526 -30.79 39.58 25.84
CA GLN A 526 -30.31 40.80 25.21
C GLN A 526 -29.47 41.65 26.16
N ASP A 527 -29.91 41.79 27.41
CA ASP A 527 -29.24 42.60 28.43
C ASP A 527 -28.26 41.80 29.31
N LYS A 528 -28.29 40.46 29.19
CA LYS A 528 -27.37 39.51 29.83
C LYS A 528 -27.57 39.42 31.33
N ASP A 529 -28.80 39.55 31.79
CA ASP A 529 -29.16 39.44 33.19
C ASP A 529 -29.32 37.98 33.67
N GLY A 530 -29.30 37.01 32.74
CA GLY A 530 -29.46 35.59 32.99
C GLY A 530 -30.92 35.10 32.90
N VAL A 531 -31.85 35.95 32.51
CA VAL A 531 -33.25 35.66 32.21
C VAL A 531 -33.43 35.84 30.70
N PRO A 532 -33.78 34.78 29.95
CA PRO A 532 -34.00 34.91 28.52
C PRO A 532 -35.14 35.91 28.18
N ASP A 533 -35.01 36.62 27.07
CA ASP A 533 -35.93 37.70 26.64
C ASP A 533 -37.40 37.28 26.63
N TYR A 534 -37.70 36.00 26.36
CA TYR A 534 -39.08 35.48 26.32
C TYR A 534 -39.70 35.31 27.73
N TRP A 535 -38.89 35.28 28.78
CA TRP A 535 -39.28 35.24 30.20
C TRP A 535 -38.90 36.51 30.97
N ASP A 536 -38.17 37.42 30.33
CA ASP A 536 -37.77 38.70 30.90
C ASP A 536 -38.83 39.78 30.65
N THR A 537 -39.32 40.35 31.75
CA THR A 537 -40.26 41.49 31.71
C THR A 537 -39.54 42.82 31.43
N CYS A 538 -38.24 42.87 31.70
CA CYS A 538 -37.34 44.00 31.64
C CYS A 538 -36.14 43.71 30.71
N SER A 539 -36.38 43.14 29.52
CA SER A 539 -35.36 42.61 28.58
C SER A 539 -34.36 43.60 27.96
N ASP A 540 -34.30 44.83 28.47
CA ASP A 540 -33.41 45.89 28.00
C ASP A 540 -32.74 46.66 29.14
N ASN A 541 -32.51 46.03 30.31
CA ASN A 541 -31.84 46.67 31.42
C ASN A 541 -30.45 47.20 31.02
N THR A 542 -30.08 48.33 31.61
CA THR A 542 -28.73 48.87 31.51
C THR A 542 -27.77 48.13 32.44
N ALA A 543 -26.47 48.19 32.14
CA ALA A 543 -25.44 47.63 33.03
C ALA A 543 -25.44 48.23 34.45
N GLU A 544 -26.01 49.43 34.64
CA GLU A 544 -26.17 50.05 35.95
C GLU A 544 -27.31 49.40 36.74
N GLU A 545 -28.44 49.12 36.09
CA GLU A 545 -29.60 48.44 36.66
C GLU A 545 -29.27 46.99 37.08
N LEU A 546 -28.45 46.31 36.28
CA LEU A 546 -28.01 44.93 36.55
C LEU A 546 -26.96 44.81 37.66
N ARG A 547 -26.42 45.93 38.16
CA ARG A 547 -25.29 45.94 39.11
C ARG A 547 -25.57 45.17 40.40
N PHE A 548 -26.83 45.13 40.83
CA PHE A 548 -27.26 44.44 42.06
C PHE A 548 -28.09 43.19 41.79
N GLY A 549 -28.08 42.72 40.54
CA GLY A 549 -28.85 41.57 40.10
C GLY A 549 -30.30 41.89 39.82
N VAL A 550 -31.01 40.86 39.38
CA VAL A 550 -32.41 40.93 38.95
C VAL A 550 -33.25 39.91 39.70
N ARG A 551 -34.56 40.16 39.72
CA ARG A 551 -35.55 39.19 40.17
C ARG A 551 -35.76 38.12 39.10
N ARG A 552 -36.55 37.09 39.42
CA ARG A 552 -36.84 35.96 38.51
C ARG A 552 -37.47 36.35 37.16
N ASN A 553 -38.00 37.57 37.05
CA ASN A 553 -38.63 38.10 35.86
C ASN A 553 -37.75 39.14 35.14
N GLY A 554 -36.45 39.18 35.47
CA GLY A 554 -35.41 40.02 34.89
C GLY A 554 -35.45 41.51 35.27
N CYS A 555 -36.38 41.94 36.13
CA CYS A 555 -36.40 43.32 36.60
C CYS A 555 -35.42 43.55 37.77
N PRO A 556 -34.88 44.79 37.93
CA PRO A 556 -33.89 45.10 38.96
C PRO A 556 -34.32 44.69 40.37
N GLN A 557 -33.35 44.20 41.13
CA GLN A 557 -33.52 43.75 42.50
C GLN A 557 -33.88 44.91 43.43
N ASP A 558 -34.81 44.64 44.35
CA ASP A 558 -35.26 45.52 45.43
C ASP A 558 -35.27 44.65 46.69
N SER A 559 -34.24 44.80 47.51
CA SER A 559 -33.86 43.84 48.56
C SER A 559 -34.66 44.00 49.85
N ASP A 560 -35.01 45.23 50.23
CA ASP A 560 -35.84 45.52 51.42
C ASP A 560 -37.30 45.88 51.07
N ASN A 561 -37.64 45.94 49.79
CA ASN A 561 -38.98 46.21 49.25
C ASN A 561 -39.51 47.59 49.64
N ASP A 562 -38.63 48.58 49.70
CA ASP A 562 -38.99 49.97 49.99
C ASP A 562 -39.44 50.76 48.74
N GLN A 563 -39.44 50.10 47.57
CA GLN A 563 -39.76 50.61 46.22
C GLN A 563 -38.61 51.33 45.50
N TYR A 564 -37.45 51.47 46.14
CA TYR A 564 -36.22 51.90 45.48
C TYR A 564 -35.41 50.64 45.14
N PRO A 565 -35.21 50.34 43.85
CA PRO A 565 -34.32 49.24 43.49
C PRO A 565 -32.93 49.45 44.07
N ASP A 566 -32.22 48.37 44.37
CA ASP A 566 -30.90 48.37 45.04
C ASP A 566 -29.84 49.25 44.35
N TYR A 567 -30.02 49.56 43.06
CA TYR A 567 -29.13 50.44 42.31
C TYR A 567 -29.38 51.94 42.55
N GLN A 568 -30.56 52.30 43.03
CA GLN A 568 -30.97 53.66 43.40
C GLN A 568 -31.03 53.87 44.92
N ASP A 569 -31.00 52.79 45.70
CA ASP A 569 -31.12 52.84 47.14
C ASP A 569 -29.75 52.90 47.83
N LEU A 570 -29.56 53.90 48.71
CA LEU A 570 -28.35 54.06 49.52
C LEU A 570 -28.35 53.19 50.79
N CYS A 571 -29.51 52.71 51.23
CA CYS A 571 -29.67 51.97 52.48
C CYS A 571 -30.20 50.52 52.36
N ARG A 572 -30.73 50.05 51.24
CA ARG A 572 -30.77 48.67 50.63
C ARG A 572 -31.18 47.43 51.43
N LEU A 573 -30.92 47.41 52.73
CA LEU A 573 -31.09 46.27 53.61
C LEU A 573 -31.71 46.74 54.92
N ASP A 574 -32.48 47.82 54.87
CA ASP A 574 -33.15 48.32 56.04
C ASP A 574 -34.19 47.29 56.49
N SER A 575 -34.28 47.12 57.80
CA SER A 575 -35.33 46.27 58.32
C SER A 575 -36.67 46.99 58.14
N ALA A 576 -37.76 46.22 58.07
CA ALA A 576 -39.10 46.79 58.12
C ALA A 576 -39.34 47.66 59.39
N ALA A 577 -38.54 47.50 60.45
CA ALA A 577 -38.58 48.35 61.62
C ALA A 577 -37.88 49.71 61.43
N ASP A 578 -36.78 49.74 60.68
CA ASP A 578 -36.07 50.97 60.31
C ASP A 578 -36.96 51.83 59.38
N LEU A 579 -37.60 51.17 58.42
CA LEU A 579 -38.52 51.78 57.45
C LEU A 579 -39.88 52.19 58.05
N ALA A 580 -40.15 51.90 59.32
CA ALA A 580 -41.46 52.11 59.94
C ALA A 580 -41.90 53.58 59.96
N GLN A 581 -40.96 54.52 59.94
CA GLN A 581 -41.21 55.96 59.85
C GLN A 581 -40.93 56.54 58.45
N GLY A 582 -40.88 55.68 57.43
CA GLY A 582 -40.63 56.03 56.04
C GLY A 582 -39.15 56.29 55.74
N THR A 583 -38.88 56.39 54.44
CA THR A 583 -37.56 56.70 53.88
C THR A 583 -37.47 58.13 53.40
N ASP A 584 -36.25 58.62 53.23
CA ASP A 584 -35.96 59.82 52.46
C ASP A 584 -35.86 59.51 50.95
N GLU A 585 -35.53 60.52 50.14
CA GLU A 585 -35.38 60.41 48.68
C GLU A 585 -34.21 59.52 48.22
N ARG A 586 -33.47 58.93 49.17
CA ARG A 586 -32.31 58.08 48.94
C ARG A 586 -32.54 56.62 49.36
N GLY A 587 -33.76 56.29 49.81
CA GLY A 587 -34.10 54.96 50.35
C GLY A 587 -33.70 54.76 51.81
N CYS A 588 -33.28 55.81 52.54
CA CYS A 588 -32.76 55.66 53.91
C CYS A 588 -33.77 56.04 55.01
N PRO A 589 -33.72 55.42 56.21
CA PRO A 589 -34.60 55.76 57.33
C PRO A 589 -34.41 57.19 57.83
N ASN A 590 -35.49 57.81 58.31
CA ASN A 590 -35.46 59.20 58.77
C ASN A 590 -34.67 59.40 60.10
N ASP A 591 -33.77 60.41 60.10
CA ASP A 591 -33.00 60.94 61.24
C ASP A 591 -33.16 62.47 61.29
N SER A 592 -33.91 62.98 62.28
CA SER A 592 -34.39 64.37 62.31
C SER A 592 -33.35 65.37 62.81
N ASP A 593 -32.58 65.01 63.84
CA ASP A 593 -31.58 65.91 64.43
C ASP A 593 -30.15 65.60 63.96
N GLN A 594 -30.00 64.57 63.13
CA GLN A 594 -28.78 64.21 62.41
C GLN A 594 -27.62 63.92 63.36
N ASP A 595 -27.93 63.37 64.53
CA ASP A 595 -26.94 62.95 65.51
C ASP A 595 -26.39 61.53 65.24
N GLY A 596 -26.99 60.83 64.27
CA GLY A 596 -26.61 59.50 63.82
C GLY A 596 -27.44 58.36 64.43
N VAL A 597 -28.50 58.66 65.16
CA VAL A 597 -29.48 57.70 65.67
C VAL A 597 -30.83 57.96 64.98
N TYR A 598 -31.36 56.97 64.27
CA TYR A 598 -32.65 57.12 63.57
C TYR A 598 -33.77 57.50 64.53
N ASN A 599 -34.78 58.22 64.04
CA ASN A 599 -35.91 58.70 64.83
C ASN A 599 -36.63 57.59 65.62
N VAL A 600 -36.58 56.35 65.10
CA VAL A 600 -37.16 55.17 65.75
C VAL A 600 -36.40 54.73 67.01
N TYR A 601 -35.14 55.11 67.15
CA TYR A 601 -34.23 54.70 68.22
C TYR A 601 -33.73 55.85 69.12
N ASP A 602 -33.96 57.10 68.74
CA ASP A 602 -33.48 58.26 69.48
C ASP A 602 -34.36 58.59 70.71
N ALA A 603 -33.75 58.61 71.89
CA ALA A 603 -34.40 58.97 73.15
C ALA A 603 -34.03 60.39 73.64
N CYS A 604 -33.10 61.05 72.95
CA CYS A 604 -32.59 62.38 73.23
C CYS A 604 -32.76 63.29 72.00
N PRO A 605 -34.02 63.54 71.56
CA PRO A 605 -34.30 64.37 70.39
C PRO A 605 -33.84 65.80 70.66
N ASP A 606 -33.16 66.39 69.69
CA ASP A 606 -32.49 67.70 69.72
C ASP A 606 -31.03 67.65 70.19
N THR A 607 -30.35 66.52 70.05
CA THR A 607 -28.92 66.49 70.33
C THR A 607 -28.15 67.28 69.28
N ALA A 608 -27.31 68.20 69.74
CA ALA A 608 -26.59 69.08 68.84
C ALA A 608 -25.67 68.25 67.91
N GLN A 609 -25.88 68.41 66.61
CA GLN A 609 -25.12 67.75 65.57
C GLN A 609 -23.61 67.81 65.83
N GLY A 610 -22.94 66.65 65.79
CA GLY A 610 -21.50 66.51 66.02
C GLY A 610 -21.09 66.27 67.47
N MET A 611 -22.03 66.24 68.42
CA MET A 611 -21.76 65.73 69.77
C MET A 611 -21.64 64.20 69.73
N ARG A 612 -20.76 63.64 70.57
CA ARG A 612 -20.70 62.18 70.73
C ARG A 612 -21.87 61.72 71.59
N VAL A 613 -22.75 60.94 70.97
CA VAL A 613 -23.93 60.36 71.61
C VAL A 613 -23.72 58.90 71.99
N ASN A 614 -24.54 58.40 72.91
CA ASN A 614 -24.67 56.97 73.14
C ASN A 614 -25.70 56.36 72.17
N GLU A 615 -25.98 55.07 72.29
CA GLU A 615 -26.95 54.33 71.47
C GLU A 615 -28.41 54.85 71.58
N GLN A 616 -28.65 55.83 72.45
CA GLN A 616 -29.95 56.45 72.72
C GLN A 616 -29.99 57.94 72.35
N GLY A 617 -28.96 58.46 71.66
CA GLY A 617 -28.84 59.87 71.27
C GLY A 617 -28.27 60.81 72.35
N CYS A 618 -27.90 60.34 73.54
CA CYS A 618 -27.54 61.24 74.65
C CYS A 618 -26.02 61.54 74.78
N THR A 619 -25.66 62.79 75.14
CA THR A 619 -24.27 63.30 75.19
C THR A 619 -23.34 62.59 76.20
N LEU A 620 -22.12 62.22 75.77
CA LEU A 620 -21.11 61.50 76.57
C LEU A 620 -19.71 62.19 76.60
N ILE A 621 -19.07 62.25 77.78
CA ILE A 621 -17.69 62.76 77.97
C ILE A 621 -16.82 61.78 78.75
N THR A 622 -15.56 61.61 78.33
CA THR A 622 -14.59 60.72 79.01
C THR A 622 -13.30 61.45 79.37
N LEU A 623 -12.83 61.27 80.61
CA LEU A 623 -11.58 61.78 81.16
C LEU A 623 -10.61 60.64 81.49
N PHE A 624 -9.55 60.49 80.71
CA PHE A 624 -8.52 59.48 80.96
C PHE A 624 -7.51 59.90 82.04
N SER A 625 -7.03 58.94 82.84
CA SER A 625 -6.22 59.21 84.03
C SER A 625 -4.86 59.84 83.73
N ASP A 626 -4.16 59.34 82.70
CA ASP A 626 -2.75 59.64 82.40
C ASP A 626 -2.41 61.12 82.16
N ASN A 627 -3.42 61.96 81.94
CA ASN A 627 -3.25 63.40 81.74
C ASN A 627 -4.18 64.27 82.60
N ASN A 628 -5.20 63.67 83.23
CA ASN A 628 -6.21 64.41 83.99
C ASN A 628 -6.06 64.20 85.50
N PHE A 629 -5.29 63.22 85.94
CA PHE A 629 -4.97 62.94 87.34
C PHE A 629 -3.46 62.78 87.54
N ALA A 630 -2.94 63.10 88.73
CA ALA A 630 -1.56 62.80 89.07
C ALA A 630 -1.36 61.27 89.23
N SER A 631 -0.14 60.78 88.97
CA SER A 631 0.14 59.33 88.96
C SER A 631 -0.23 58.68 90.30
N ALA A 632 -0.97 57.57 90.23
CA ALA A 632 -1.53 56.84 91.37
C ALA A 632 -2.28 57.72 92.41
N SER A 633 -2.83 58.88 91.99
CA SER A 633 -3.51 59.84 92.87
C SER A 633 -4.94 60.14 92.38
N PRO A 634 -5.86 60.49 93.30
CA PRO A 634 -7.15 61.07 92.95
C PRO A 634 -7.08 62.57 92.60
N THR A 635 -5.92 63.20 92.74
CA THR A 635 -5.78 64.65 92.52
C THR A 635 -5.90 65.01 91.04
N LEU A 636 -6.88 65.85 90.70
CA LEU A 636 -7.05 66.39 89.35
C LEU A 636 -5.88 67.28 88.93
N SER A 637 -5.31 66.99 87.76
CA SER A 637 -4.31 67.82 87.10
C SER A 637 -4.91 69.15 86.63
N ALA A 638 -4.06 70.15 86.33
CA ALA A 638 -4.51 71.42 85.76
C ALA A 638 -5.31 71.23 84.45
N LYS A 639 -4.92 70.25 83.63
CA LYS A 639 -5.58 69.89 82.38
C LYS A 639 -6.94 69.23 82.62
N GLY A 640 -7.04 68.33 83.61
CA GLY A 640 -8.32 67.74 84.03
C GLY A 640 -9.31 68.80 84.50
N LYS A 641 -8.84 69.73 85.35
CA LYS A 641 -9.63 70.89 85.81
C LYS A 641 -10.10 71.78 84.66
N GLN A 642 -9.23 72.06 83.68
CA GLN A 642 -9.59 72.87 82.51
C GLN A 642 -10.67 72.19 81.64
N LYS A 643 -10.56 70.88 81.41
CA LYS A 643 -11.58 70.12 80.65
C LYS A 643 -12.93 70.16 81.36
N LEU A 644 -12.94 69.88 82.66
CA LEU A 644 -14.16 69.91 83.46
C LEU A 644 -14.77 71.31 83.50
N ARG A 645 -13.96 72.37 83.64
CA ARG A 645 -14.46 73.74 83.57
C ARG A 645 -15.07 74.10 82.22
N THR A 646 -14.46 73.65 81.13
CA THR A 646 -14.99 73.87 79.77
C THR A 646 -16.35 73.17 79.62
N PHE A 647 -16.43 71.92 80.07
CA PHE A 647 -17.66 71.15 80.13
C PHE A 647 -18.74 71.85 80.96
N SER A 648 -18.43 72.26 82.20
CA SER A 648 -19.38 72.95 83.10
C SER A 648 -19.90 74.28 82.55
N ARG A 649 -19.17 74.92 81.62
CA ARG A 649 -19.61 76.15 80.93
C ARG A 649 -20.42 75.90 79.67
N THR A 650 -20.25 74.73 79.05
CA THR A 650 -20.99 74.37 77.82
C THR A 650 -22.43 73.97 78.14
N LEU A 651 -22.65 73.47 79.36
CA LEU A 651 -23.98 73.14 79.84
C LEU A 651 -24.62 74.35 80.51
N ALA A 652 -25.87 74.64 80.14
CA ALA A 652 -26.73 75.53 80.91
C ALA A 652 -27.03 74.83 82.24
N GLN A 653 -26.41 75.30 83.33
CA GLN A 653 -26.34 74.57 84.60
C GLN A 653 -27.72 74.27 85.23
N ASP A 654 -28.74 75.05 84.89
CA ASP A 654 -30.14 74.90 85.31
C ASP A 654 -30.91 73.80 84.54
N THR A 655 -30.46 73.47 83.34
CA THR A 655 -31.03 72.41 82.48
C THR A 655 -30.50 71.02 82.80
N ILE A 656 -29.50 70.90 83.66
CA ILE A 656 -28.91 69.61 84.00
C ILE A 656 -29.89 68.83 84.88
N GLU A 657 -30.41 67.72 84.36
CA GLU A 657 -31.22 66.77 85.13
C GLU A 657 -30.32 65.90 85.99
N ARG A 658 -29.29 65.31 85.37
CA ARG A 658 -28.38 64.38 86.04
C ARG A 658 -27.00 64.36 85.37
N ILE A 659 -25.96 64.34 86.19
CA ILE A 659 -24.59 64.00 85.78
C ILE A 659 -24.20 62.72 86.51
N THR A 660 -23.95 61.67 85.74
CA THR A 660 -23.42 60.42 86.26
C THR A 660 -21.93 60.36 85.97
N ILE A 661 -21.13 60.26 87.03
CA ILE A 661 -19.67 60.17 87.01
C ILE A 661 -19.27 58.77 87.42
N ILE A 662 -18.69 58.01 86.50
CA ILE A 662 -18.21 56.66 86.78
C ILE A 662 -16.71 56.62 86.59
N ALA A 663 -15.98 56.32 87.66
CA ALA A 663 -14.54 56.21 87.63
C ALA A 663 -14.07 54.75 87.64
N HIS A 664 -13.11 54.48 86.78
CA HIS A 664 -12.55 53.17 86.51
C HIS A 664 -11.02 53.21 86.70
N THR A 665 -10.45 52.09 87.13
CA THR A 665 -9.01 51.83 87.06
C THR A 665 -8.70 50.76 86.02
N ASP A 666 -7.43 50.54 85.73
CA ASP A 666 -6.97 49.28 85.16
C ASP A 666 -6.94 48.20 86.25
N GLY A 667 -6.70 46.95 85.85
CA GLY A 667 -6.57 45.78 86.73
C GLY A 667 -5.22 45.68 87.43
N GLN A 668 -4.37 46.71 87.35
CA GLN A 668 -3.10 46.71 88.08
C GLN A 668 -3.34 47.14 89.53
N GLY A 669 -2.99 46.27 90.48
CA GLY A 669 -3.25 46.50 91.90
C GLY A 669 -4.28 45.52 92.46
N THR A 670 -4.57 45.62 93.76
CA THR A 670 -5.62 44.81 94.36
C THR A 670 -6.99 45.46 94.11
N THR A 671 -8.03 44.67 93.94
CA THR A 671 -9.41 45.16 93.75
C THR A 671 -9.84 46.18 94.82
N ALA A 672 -9.45 45.94 96.09
CA ALA A 672 -9.77 46.86 97.18
C ALA A 672 -9.04 48.21 97.07
N PHE A 673 -7.82 48.22 96.52
CA PHE A 673 -7.09 49.45 96.24
C PHE A 673 -7.70 50.20 95.05
N ASN A 674 -7.97 49.49 93.97
CA ASN A 674 -8.52 50.02 92.74
C ASN A 674 -9.91 50.62 92.92
N LEU A 675 -10.80 49.93 93.62
CA LEU A 675 -12.13 50.43 93.95
C LEU A 675 -12.06 51.73 94.77
N ARG A 676 -11.14 51.79 95.74
CA ARG A 676 -10.93 52.99 96.54
C ARG A 676 -10.39 54.14 95.69
N LEU A 677 -9.36 53.89 94.90
CA LEU A 677 -8.74 54.92 94.06
C LEU A 677 -9.72 55.48 93.03
N SER A 678 -10.54 54.63 92.40
CA SER A 678 -11.53 55.14 91.47
C SER A 678 -12.65 55.91 92.17
N GLN A 679 -13.11 55.49 93.35
CA GLN A 679 -14.11 56.27 94.10
C GLN A 679 -13.55 57.64 94.48
N GLU A 680 -12.32 57.70 94.99
CA GLU A 680 -11.65 58.97 95.32
C GLU A 680 -11.49 59.88 94.08
N ARG A 681 -11.28 59.30 92.89
CA ARG A 681 -11.25 60.04 91.61
C ARG A 681 -12.63 60.57 91.20
N ALA A 682 -13.67 59.73 91.28
CA ALA A 682 -15.05 60.15 91.01
C ALA A 682 -15.44 61.31 91.93
N ASP A 683 -15.14 61.18 93.22
CA ASP A 683 -15.41 62.20 94.23
C ASP A 683 -14.62 63.49 93.96
N SER A 684 -13.36 63.38 93.50
CA SER A 684 -12.55 64.55 93.13
C SER A 684 -13.12 65.31 91.93
N VAL A 685 -13.68 64.60 90.94
CA VAL A 685 -14.41 65.22 89.82
C VAL A 685 -15.70 65.85 90.31
N ALA A 686 -16.49 65.13 91.10
CA ALA A 686 -17.75 65.63 91.65
C ALA A 686 -17.53 66.91 92.49
N GLN A 687 -16.49 66.92 93.33
CA GLN A 687 -16.15 68.08 94.15
C GLN A 687 -15.69 69.26 93.29
N PHE A 688 -14.92 69.00 92.24
CA PHE A 688 -14.51 70.08 91.33
C PHE A 688 -15.69 70.67 90.56
N LEU A 689 -16.61 69.82 90.06
CA LEU A 689 -17.83 70.29 89.42
C LEU A 689 -18.70 71.12 90.37
N GLN A 690 -18.77 70.74 91.65
CA GLN A 690 -19.44 71.55 92.68
C GLN A 690 -18.79 72.92 92.87
N GLN A 691 -17.45 72.99 92.85
CA GLN A 691 -16.73 74.27 92.91
C GLN A 691 -17.00 75.16 91.68
N GLU A 692 -17.25 74.56 90.52
CA GLU A 692 -17.60 75.28 89.28
C GLU A 692 -19.12 75.61 89.19
N GLY A 693 -19.89 75.34 90.26
CA GLY A 693 -21.28 75.76 90.40
C GLY A 693 -22.33 74.68 90.21
N ILE A 694 -21.94 73.43 89.89
CA ILE A 694 -22.91 72.35 89.68
C ILE A 694 -23.44 71.86 91.04
N PRO A 695 -24.77 71.87 91.29
CA PRO A 695 -25.33 71.42 92.55
C PRO A 695 -24.96 69.97 92.85
N LYS A 696 -24.56 69.67 94.09
CA LYS A 696 -24.30 68.29 94.52
C LYS A 696 -25.48 67.35 94.28
N SER A 697 -26.72 67.87 94.31
CA SER A 697 -27.95 67.09 94.14
C SER A 697 -28.12 66.46 92.75
N VAL A 698 -27.45 67.00 91.72
CA VAL A 698 -27.54 66.45 90.35
C VAL A 698 -26.34 65.58 89.98
N ILE A 699 -25.36 65.45 90.88
CA ILE A 699 -24.14 64.68 90.63
C ILE A 699 -24.21 63.35 91.37
N ASP A 700 -24.14 62.28 90.60
CA ASP A 700 -23.97 60.92 91.09
C ASP A 700 -22.55 60.46 90.76
N ALA A 701 -21.76 60.08 91.76
CA ALA A 701 -20.34 59.78 91.61
C ALA A 701 -19.98 58.42 92.19
N GLN A 702 -19.55 57.51 91.33
CA GLN A 702 -19.27 56.13 91.69
C GLN A 702 -17.91 55.68 91.15
N GLY A 703 -17.10 55.10 92.03
CA GLY A 703 -15.93 54.32 91.66
C GLY A 703 -16.28 52.85 91.52
N VAL A 704 -15.92 52.24 90.39
CA VAL A 704 -16.17 50.81 90.12
C VAL A 704 -14.89 49.96 90.04
N GLY A 705 -13.74 50.53 90.40
CA GLY A 705 -12.43 49.90 90.25
C GLY A 705 -12.16 49.42 88.82
N GLU A 706 -11.57 48.24 88.70
CA GLU A 706 -11.23 47.57 87.45
C GLU A 706 -12.37 46.74 86.84
N SER A 707 -13.55 46.71 87.48
CA SER A 707 -14.61 45.74 87.18
C SER A 707 -15.30 45.92 85.81
N GLN A 708 -15.05 47.05 85.14
CA GLN A 708 -15.67 47.39 83.86
C GLN A 708 -14.61 47.89 82.86
N PRO A 709 -13.73 46.99 82.37
CA PRO A 709 -12.74 47.33 81.35
C PRO A 709 -13.43 47.53 80.00
N VAL A 710 -13.03 48.58 79.26
CA VAL A 710 -13.50 48.89 77.90
C VAL A 710 -12.48 48.51 76.83
N ALA A 711 -11.30 48.08 77.27
CA ALA A 711 -10.23 47.61 76.40
C ALA A 711 -9.44 46.50 77.10
N ASP A 712 -8.62 45.81 76.32
CA ASP A 712 -7.78 44.73 76.81
C ASP A 712 -6.77 45.24 77.85
N ASP A 713 -6.98 44.82 79.09
CA ASP A 713 -6.21 45.24 80.25
C ASP A 713 -4.78 44.64 80.31
N THR A 714 -4.47 43.72 79.39
CA THR A 714 -3.12 43.17 79.25
C THR A 714 -2.17 44.11 78.50
N THR A 715 -2.69 45.03 77.69
CA THR A 715 -1.89 45.99 76.91
C THR A 715 -1.81 47.35 77.61
N GLU A 716 -0.70 48.08 77.46
CA GLU A 716 -0.62 49.42 78.08
C GLU A 716 -1.61 50.40 77.45
N GLU A 717 -1.87 50.29 76.15
CA GLU A 717 -2.88 51.13 75.50
C GLU A 717 -4.29 50.83 76.04
N GLY A 718 -4.62 49.55 76.23
CA GLY A 718 -5.90 49.15 76.79
C GLY A 718 -6.04 49.51 78.27
N ARG A 719 -5.01 49.31 79.09
CA ARG A 719 -4.99 49.81 80.48
C ARG A 719 -5.19 51.32 80.54
N ARG A 720 -4.54 52.08 79.66
CA ARG A 720 -4.76 53.52 79.59
C ARG A 720 -6.20 53.89 79.25
N LYS A 721 -6.85 53.14 78.36
CA LYS A 721 -8.29 53.31 78.07
C LYS A 721 -9.13 52.95 79.29
N ASN A 722 -8.77 51.91 80.04
CA ASN A 722 -9.49 51.46 81.24
C ASN A 722 -9.36 52.44 82.42
N ARG A 723 -8.20 53.07 82.60
CA ARG A 723 -7.99 54.14 83.61
C ARG A 723 -8.72 55.42 83.21
N ARG A 724 -10.04 55.49 83.38
CA ARG A 724 -10.88 56.62 82.93
C ARG A 724 -11.94 57.03 83.93
N VAL A 725 -12.48 58.22 83.75
CA VAL A 725 -13.69 58.71 84.40
C VAL A 725 -14.66 59.14 83.32
N GLU A 726 -15.83 58.53 83.27
CA GLU A 726 -16.89 58.83 82.31
C GLU A 726 -17.94 59.72 82.95
N LEU A 727 -18.40 60.70 82.20
CA LEU A 727 -19.45 61.63 82.56
C LEU A 727 -20.53 61.54 81.49
N SER A 728 -21.71 61.06 81.87
CA SER A 728 -22.91 61.14 81.05
C SER A 728 -23.82 62.23 81.59
N VAL A 729 -24.40 63.01 80.68
CA VAL A 729 -25.28 64.13 81.03
C VAL A 729 -26.64 63.90 80.45
N ARG A 730 -27.63 63.89 81.33
CA ARG A 730 -29.03 64.02 80.95
C ARG A 730 -29.46 65.46 81.18
N LEU A 731 -29.93 66.09 80.12
CA LEU A 731 -30.58 67.39 80.20
C LEU A 731 -32.07 67.16 80.48
N LYS A 732 -32.68 68.09 81.20
CA LYS A 732 -34.14 68.13 81.32
C LYS A 732 -34.70 68.32 79.92
N ALA A 733 -35.73 67.56 79.59
CA ALA A 733 -36.52 67.84 78.39
C ALA A 733 -36.91 69.32 78.42
N LYS A 734 -36.67 70.03 77.31
CA LYS A 734 -37.25 71.36 77.14
C LYS A 734 -38.75 71.15 77.14
N GLU A 735 -39.46 71.69 78.13
CA GLU A 735 -40.90 71.88 77.99
C GLU A 735 -41.09 72.81 76.79
N HIS A 736 -41.39 72.20 75.64
CA HIS A 736 -41.94 72.93 74.52
C HIS A 736 -43.38 73.32 74.90
N PRO A 737 -43.76 74.60 74.77
CA PRO A 737 -45.14 75.02 74.97
C PRO A 737 -46.11 74.36 73.99
#